data_AF-A0A7W5EK29-F1
#
_entry.id   AF-A0A7W5EK29-F1
#
_cell.length_a   1.000
_cell.length_b   1.000
_cell.length_c   1.000
_cell.angle_alpha   90.00
_cell.angle_beta   90.00
_cell.angle_gamma   90.00
#
_symmetry.space_group_name_H-M   'P 1'
#
loop_
_entity.id
_entity.type
_entity.pdbx_description
1 polymer ?
#
loop_
_entity_poly.entity_id
_entity_poly.type
_entity_poly.pdbx_seq_one_letter_code
_entity_poly.pdbx_strand_id
1 'polypeptide(L)'
;MGSVRIDVARLLPLIGATLLIAGGLFCAWQTWLIADEADAAERVRTAQKQAVRDVGEVIAARHTQVTRAAADPTLSGVIDDHVAAAQRLHQLLPDARLIEVYSGTLDEVVRANYREFGYAKAAQLMAALGSDEIPPVQSFAAGNERQLSVVEPIGTPGAVRAYLWLQYPFEPVRQRFEAVHPAAGRIELRQGDGGSSLQLLSVGATSPTLEDEGKRVPGSALFVYAALPKAFIVLPHSWPLALVLALVGLGGGVALLYMRSRPRVVAEPEPEDVMVADVVRDRPQPVRPVRALEAAEPAKPALLEETTVNPGIFRAYDIRGVVGTDLTTGVARLIGQAIGSVMREHQLTEIVVGRDGRLSGPELSAALTEGLRAAGIDVIDLGAAPTPLVYFATFKLGTGCGVSVTGSHNPAEYNGFKVVIAGQTLSEDGIQDLCRRIQSGNLDTTGGGTLRSQDLTADYVDRIASDVQVAGHLKIVVDAGNGIAGAVAPQVLEAIGCEVIPLYCDVDGTFPNHHPDPSDPRNLQDLIFSVEKMGAHLGVAFDGDGDRLGVVTRDGQIIYADRLLMLFAQDVLRSNPGATVIYDVKCTGHLRKVIQESAGVPLMWRTGHSLIKAKMRETGAALAGEMSGHFFFADNNRWYGFDDGMYAAARLLEIVGREVDEGGAAEDLFEAIPQSVSTPEIKVGMREGGAPRFIEALRSKANFGDARLTHIDGIRADWNDGWGLVRASNTTPALVFRFDADNGKALERIKEVFRQQLHAVEPALTLPF
;
A
#
# COMPACT_ATOMS: atom_id res chain seq x y z
N MET A 1 18.67 88.13 -21.82
CA MET A 1 19.22 87.40 -20.65
C MET A 1 18.15 87.35 -19.58
N GLY A 2 18.02 86.22 -18.86
CA GLY A 2 17.03 86.06 -17.79
C GLY A 2 16.78 84.58 -17.50
N SER A 3 17.58 83.98 -16.63
CA SER A 3 17.38 82.59 -16.20
C SER A 3 16.19 82.51 -15.24
N VAL A 4 15.12 81.82 -15.66
CA VAL A 4 13.95 81.56 -14.81
C VAL A 4 14.33 80.57 -13.72
N ARG A 5 14.73 81.08 -12.56
CA ARG A 5 14.78 80.28 -11.33
C ARG A 5 13.34 79.96 -10.92
N ILE A 6 12.92 78.71 -11.09
CA ILE A 6 11.68 78.20 -10.52
C ILE A 6 11.80 78.32 -8.99
N ASP A 7 10.93 79.13 -8.38
CA ASP A 7 10.89 79.34 -6.93
C ASP A 7 10.18 78.16 -6.25
N VAL A 8 10.93 77.05 -6.07
CA VAL A 8 10.44 75.77 -5.53
C VAL A 8 9.73 75.96 -4.18
N ALA A 9 10.13 76.97 -3.38
CA ALA A 9 9.50 77.31 -2.11
C ALA A 9 8.01 77.71 -2.25
N ARG A 10 7.55 78.17 -3.42
CA ARG A 10 6.14 78.50 -3.69
C ARG A 10 5.31 77.31 -4.18
N LEU A 11 5.96 76.30 -4.75
CA LEU A 11 5.31 75.08 -5.19
C LEU A 11 5.17 74.08 -4.04
N LEU A 12 6.15 74.02 -3.13
CA LEU A 12 6.15 73.15 -1.94
C LEU A 12 4.83 73.11 -1.15
N PRO A 13 4.15 74.25 -0.82
CA PRO A 13 2.87 74.21 -0.11
C PRO A 13 1.72 73.65 -0.95
N LEU A 14 1.72 73.86 -2.28
CA LEU A 14 0.73 73.28 -3.18
C LEU A 14 0.98 71.77 -3.37
N ILE A 15 2.23 71.37 -3.59
CA ILE A 15 2.62 69.97 -3.73
C ILE A 15 2.26 69.22 -2.44
N GLY A 16 2.60 69.77 -1.27
CA GLY A 16 2.21 69.22 0.03
C GLY A 16 0.69 69.13 0.21
N ALA A 17 -0.06 70.18 -0.14
CA ALA A 17 -1.53 70.16 -0.08
C ALA A 17 -2.14 69.11 -1.01
N THR A 18 -1.70 69.04 -2.27
CA THR A 18 -2.19 68.07 -3.26
C THR A 18 -1.84 66.64 -2.85
N LEU A 19 -0.63 66.39 -2.33
CA LEU A 19 -0.24 65.07 -1.81
C LEU A 19 -1.05 64.68 -0.56
N LEU A 20 -1.37 65.62 0.33
CA LEU A 20 -2.20 65.36 1.51
C LEU A 20 -3.68 65.13 1.16
N ILE A 21 -4.24 65.87 0.18
CA ILE A 21 -5.60 65.61 -0.33
C ILE A 21 -5.65 64.28 -1.09
N ALA A 22 -4.69 64.00 -1.97
CA ALA A 22 -4.63 62.73 -2.70
C ALA A 22 -4.43 61.54 -1.75
N GLY A 23 -3.55 61.67 -0.75
CA GLY A 23 -3.36 60.68 0.31
C GLY A 23 -4.60 60.51 1.19
N GLY A 24 -5.30 61.60 1.51
CA GLY A 24 -6.56 61.58 2.26
C GLY A 24 -7.71 60.90 1.50
N LEU A 25 -7.85 61.19 0.21
CA LEU A 25 -8.80 60.53 -0.70
C LEU A 25 -8.46 59.05 -0.89
N PHE A 26 -7.17 58.71 -1.05
CA PHE A 26 -6.71 57.32 -1.10
C PHE A 26 -7.04 56.58 0.21
N CYS A 27 -6.79 57.20 1.37
CA CYS A 27 -7.15 56.62 2.66
C CYS A 27 -8.67 56.48 2.83
N ALA A 28 -9.48 57.43 2.33
CA ALA A 28 -10.94 57.32 2.35
C ALA A 28 -11.44 56.14 1.48
N TRP A 29 -10.89 55.99 0.27
CA TRP A 29 -11.18 54.86 -0.61
C TRP A 29 -10.75 53.51 -0.02
N GLN A 30 -9.57 53.46 0.60
CA GLN A 30 -9.08 52.28 1.32
C GLN A 30 -9.93 51.96 2.57
N THR A 31 -10.42 52.98 3.28
CA THR A 31 -11.37 52.81 4.40
C THR A 31 -12.68 52.19 3.92
N TRP A 32 -13.20 52.66 2.78
CA TRP A 32 -14.40 52.09 2.15
C TRP A 32 -14.18 50.64 1.69
N LEU A 33 -13.02 50.32 1.11
CA LEU A 33 -12.66 48.93 0.76
C LEU A 33 -12.58 48.01 1.97
N ILE A 34 -11.97 48.45 3.09
CA ILE A 34 -11.93 47.69 4.35
C ILE A 34 -13.35 47.41 4.88
N ALA A 35 -14.26 48.38 4.75
CA ALA A 35 -15.65 48.23 5.20
C ALA A 35 -16.47 47.28 4.30
N ASP A 36 -16.41 47.44 2.97
CA ASP A 36 -17.13 46.56 2.05
C ASP A 36 -16.56 45.13 2.02
N GLU A 37 -15.25 44.95 2.21
CA GLU A 37 -14.64 43.62 2.37
C GLU A 37 -15.17 42.93 3.65
N ALA A 38 -15.23 43.63 4.78
CA ALA A 38 -15.75 43.08 6.03
C ALA A 38 -17.25 42.72 5.93
N ASP A 39 -18.07 43.61 5.35
CA ASP A 39 -19.48 43.33 5.09
C ASP A 39 -19.66 42.18 4.07
N ALA A 40 -18.80 42.10 3.05
CA ALA A 40 -18.81 41.00 2.09
C ALA A 40 -18.42 39.66 2.75
N ALA A 41 -17.44 39.67 3.66
CA ALA A 41 -17.03 38.47 4.39
C ALA A 41 -18.17 37.91 5.27
N GLU A 42 -18.90 38.74 6.01
CA GLU A 42 -20.03 38.25 6.81
C GLU A 42 -21.24 37.86 5.94
N ARG A 43 -21.44 38.48 4.76
CA ARG A 43 -22.39 37.98 3.74
C ARG A 43 -22.02 36.56 3.27
N VAL A 44 -20.75 36.28 2.99
CA VAL A 44 -20.26 34.94 2.61
C VAL A 44 -20.40 33.94 3.76
N ARG A 45 -20.02 34.31 4.99
CA ARG A 45 -20.20 33.46 6.19
C ARG A 45 -21.67 33.23 6.53
N THR A 46 -22.56 34.16 6.21
CA THR A 46 -24.02 33.97 6.31
C THR A 46 -24.52 32.99 5.26
N ALA A 47 -24.04 33.08 4.02
CA ALA A 47 -24.32 32.08 2.98
C ALA A 47 -23.79 30.68 3.35
N GLN A 48 -22.59 30.57 3.93
CA GLN A 48 -22.06 29.31 4.48
C GLN A 48 -23.00 28.73 5.54
N LYS A 49 -23.42 29.53 6.53
CA LYS A 49 -24.39 29.13 7.57
C LYS A 49 -25.75 28.70 6.97
N GLN A 50 -26.20 29.31 5.87
CA GLN A 50 -27.43 28.95 5.18
C GLN A 50 -27.29 27.61 4.42
N ALA A 51 -26.23 27.43 3.63
CA ALA A 51 -25.98 26.19 2.90
C ALA A 51 -25.83 24.98 3.84
N VAL A 52 -25.22 25.15 5.02
CA VAL A 52 -25.15 24.08 6.04
C VAL A 52 -26.53 23.64 6.51
N ARG A 53 -27.49 24.58 6.68
CA ARG A 53 -28.88 24.26 7.03
C ARG A 53 -29.60 23.60 5.86
N ASP A 54 -29.57 24.22 4.68
CA ASP A 54 -30.39 23.79 3.55
C ASP A 54 -29.97 22.42 3.01
N VAL A 55 -28.67 22.07 3.08
CA VAL A 55 -28.19 20.70 2.80
C VAL A 55 -28.50 19.77 3.98
N GLY A 56 -28.33 20.22 5.23
CA GLY A 56 -28.65 19.45 6.43
C GLY A 56 -30.11 19.00 6.51
N GLU A 57 -31.05 19.86 6.10
CA GLU A 57 -32.48 19.52 5.98
C GLU A 57 -32.73 18.35 5.02
N VAL A 58 -32.02 18.29 3.89
CA VAL A 58 -32.13 17.18 2.92
C VAL A 58 -31.61 15.88 3.51
N ILE A 59 -30.46 15.92 4.20
CA ILE A 59 -29.87 14.75 4.87
C ILE A 59 -30.80 14.25 5.99
N ALA A 60 -31.26 15.13 6.87
CA ALA A 60 -32.14 14.78 7.99
C ALA A 60 -33.51 14.26 7.53
N ALA A 61 -34.09 14.85 6.48
CA ALA A 61 -35.32 14.36 5.88
C ALA A 61 -35.15 12.96 5.28
N ARG A 62 -34.00 12.68 4.64
CA ARG A 62 -33.72 11.36 4.07
C ARG A 62 -33.51 10.31 5.17
N HIS A 63 -32.72 10.61 6.21
CA HIS A 63 -32.55 9.73 7.37
C HIS A 63 -33.91 9.40 8.02
N THR A 64 -34.76 10.41 8.23
CA THR A 64 -36.12 10.23 8.78
C THR A 64 -37.01 9.29 7.95
N GLN A 65 -36.81 9.22 6.63
CA GLN A 65 -37.51 8.28 5.76
C GLN A 65 -36.94 6.86 5.88
N VAL A 66 -35.62 6.71 5.89
CA VAL A 66 -34.94 5.40 6.00
C VAL A 66 -35.25 4.74 7.34
N THR A 67 -35.09 5.44 8.47
CA THR A 67 -35.45 4.94 9.81
C THR A 67 -36.92 4.52 9.90
N ARG A 68 -37.83 5.23 9.22
CA ARG A 68 -39.26 4.85 9.17
C ARG A 68 -39.51 3.56 8.39
N ALA A 69 -38.77 3.33 7.30
CA ALA A 69 -38.88 2.11 6.50
C ALA A 69 -38.20 0.92 7.19
N ALA A 70 -37.06 1.14 7.87
CA ALA A 70 -36.39 0.17 8.71
C ALA A 70 -37.29 -0.32 9.87
N ALA A 71 -38.14 0.57 10.39
CA ALA A 71 -39.13 0.27 11.43
C ALA A 71 -40.46 -0.33 10.91
N ASP A 72 -40.61 -0.64 9.61
CA ASP A 72 -41.84 -1.26 9.09
C ASP A 72 -41.99 -2.71 9.60
N PRO A 73 -43.11 -3.07 10.28
CA PRO A 73 -43.30 -4.42 10.83
C PRO A 73 -43.26 -5.55 9.79
N THR A 74 -43.56 -5.26 8.52
CA THR A 74 -43.50 -6.23 7.42
C THR A 74 -42.07 -6.53 6.97
N LEU A 75 -41.10 -5.64 7.25
CA LEU A 75 -39.69 -5.86 6.95
C LEU A 75 -39.05 -6.81 7.97
N SER A 76 -39.36 -6.66 9.26
CA SER A 76 -38.80 -7.48 10.35
C SER A 76 -39.07 -8.99 10.20
N GLY A 77 -40.16 -9.35 9.51
CA GLY A 77 -40.53 -10.74 9.20
C GLY A 77 -39.89 -11.33 7.93
N VAL A 78 -39.13 -10.54 7.16
CA VAL A 78 -38.41 -11.00 5.95
C VAL A 78 -36.92 -10.62 5.94
N ILE A 79 -36.41 -9.97 6.99
CA ILE A 79 -35.07 -9.36 6.99
C ILE A 79 -33.92 -10.37 6.77
N ASP A 80 -34.11 -11.61 7.20
CA ASP A 80 -33.13 -12.70 7.02
C ASP A 80 -33.04 -13.21 5.57
N ASP A 81 -34.04 -12.91 4.73
CA ASP A 81 -33.96 -13.01 3.27
C ASP A 81 -33.60 -11.62 2.72
N HIS A 82 -32.29 -11.38 2.56
CA HIS A 82 -31.76 -10.09 2.10
C HIS A 82 -32.35 -9.65 0.75
N VAL A 83 -32.76 -10.59 -0.12
CA VAL A 83 -33.35 -10.30 -1.43
C VAL A 83 -34.80 -9.87 -1.29
N ALA A 84 -35.62 -10.59 -0.51
CA ALA A 84 -36.99 -10.20 -0.20
C ALA A 84 -37.05 -8.89 0.60
N ALA A 85 -36.13 -8.69 1.54
CA ALA A 85 -35.99 -7.46 2.31
C ALA A 85 -35.65 -6.25 1.42
N ALA A 86 -34.66 -6.38 0.53
CA ALA A 86 -34.32 -5.33 -0.45
C ALA A 86 -35.50 -4.98 -1.37
N GLN A 87 -36.23 -5.99 -1.88
CA GLN A 87 -37.43 -5.78 -2.69
C GLN A 87 -38.55 -5.08 -1.90
N ARG A 88 -38.76 -5.43 -0.63
CA ARG A 88 -39.77 -4.79 0.23
C ARG A 88 -39.39 -3.34 0.53
N LEU A 89 -38.13 -3.06 0.82
CA LEU A 89 -37.62 -1.70 1.02
C LEU A 89 -37.75 -0.84 -0.24
N HIS A 90 -37.57 -1.40 -1.43
CA HIS A 90 -37.77 -0.69 -2.70
C HIS A 90 -39.22 -0.18 -2.88
N GLN A 91 -40.21 -0.87 -2.29
CA GLN A 91 -41.61 -0.42 -2.28
C GLN A 91 -41.85 0.72 -1.27
N LEU A 92 -41.08 0.77 -0.19
CA LEU A 92 -41.18 1.77 0.89
C LEU A 92 -40.38 3.03 0.58
N LEU A 93 -39.30 2.90 -0.20
CA LEU A 93 -38.32 3.95 -0.51
C LEU A 93 -38.10 4.07 -2.04
N PRO A 94 -39.13 4.42 -2.83
CA PRO A 94 -39.04 4.44 -4.31
C PRO A 94 -38.05 5.49 -4.88
N ASP A 95 -37.56 6.40 -4.05
CA ASP A 95 -36.49 7.36 -4.38
C ASP A 95 -35.08 6.72 -4.40
N ALA A 96 -34.92 5.52 -3.83
CA ALA A 96 -33.63 4.84 -3.73
C ALA A 96 -33.26 4.20 -5.08
N ARG A 97 -32.04 4.44 -5.55
CA ARG A 97 -31.52 3.85 -6.80
C ARG A 97 -31.07 2.41 -6.64
N LEU A 98 -30.58 2.08 -5.45
CA LEU A 98 -30.17 0.74 -5.05
C LEU A 98 -30.38 0.62 -3.54
N ILE A 99 -30.80 -0.56 -3.10
CA ILE A 99 -30.91 -0.94 -1.69
C ILE A 99 -30.28 -2.33 -1.58
N GLU A 100 -29.28 -2.45 -0.72
CA GLU A 100 -28.62 -3.71 -0.39
C GLU A 100 -28.77 -3.96 1.11
N VAL A 101 -28.88 -5.23 1.48
CA VAL A 101 -29.05 -5.69 2.87
C VAL A 101 -27.87 -6.57 3.21
N TYR A 102 -27.26 -6.31 4.36
CA TYR A 102 -26.11 -7.02 4.91
C TYR A 102 -26.41 -7.55 6.30
N SER A 103 -25.69 -8.58 6.72
CA SER A 103 -25.82 -9.21 8.03
C SER A 103 -25.49 -8.25 9.18
N GLY A 104 -25.93 -8.57 10.40
CA GLY A 104 -25.59 -7.80 11.59
C GLY A 104 -24.10 -7.86 11.98
N THR A 105 -23.34 -8.84 11.48
CA THR A 105 -21.89 -8.98 11.72
C THR A 105 -21.03 -8.37 10.61
N LEU A 106 -21.59 -8.15 9.42
CA LEU A 106 -20.90 -7.69 8.21
C LEU A 106 -19.71 -8.57 7.79
N ASP A 107 -19.71 -9.86 8.15
CA ASP A 107 -18.70 -10.85 7.71
C ASP A 107 -18.51 -10.84 6.19
N GLU A 108 -19.60 -10.71 5.43
CA GLU A 108 -19.57 -10.66 3.97
C GLU A 108 -18.98 -9.35 3.41
N VAL A 109 -18.80 -8.33 4.24
CA VAL A 109 -18.11 -7.06 3.90
C VAL A 109 -16.64 -7.15 4.28
N VAL A 110 -16.32 -7.67 5.48
CA VAL A 110 -14.94 -7.82 5.97
C VAL A 110 -14.12 -8.76 5.08
N ARG A 111 -14.78 -9.75 4.45
CA ARG A 111 -14.18 -10.70 3.50
C ARG A 111 -14.37 -10.33 2.03
N ALA A 112 -14.96 -9.18 1.72
CA ALA A 112 -15.26 -8.78 0.34
C ALA A 112 -13.99 -8.37 -0.42
N ASN A 113 -13.93 -8.68 -1.71
CA ASN A 113 -12.96 -8.07 -2.63
C ASN A 113 -13.23 -6.55 -2.72
N TYR A 114 -12.50 -5.74 -1.95
CA TYR A 114 -12.79 -4.31 -1.82
C TYR A 114 -12.63 -3.50 -3.11
N ARG A 115 -11.86 -4.04 -4.09
CA ARG A 115 -11.74 -3.46 -5.43
C ARG A 115 -13.03 -3.59 -6.24
N GLU A 116 -13.78 -4.67 -6.05
CA GLU A 116 -15.07 -4.91 -6.73
C GLU A 116 -16.26 -4.37 -5.91
N PHE A 117 -16.24 -4.58 -4.58
CA PHE A 117 -17.27 -4.12 -3.65
C PHE A 117 -17.25 -2.59 -3.46
N GLY A 118 -16.07 -1.99 -3.58
CA GLY A 118 -15.82 -0.55 -3.50
C GLY A 118 -15.47 -0.05 -2.09
N TYR A 119 -14.20 0.33 -1.89
CA TYR A 119 -13.67 0.85 -0.62
C TYR A 119 -14.56 1.90 0.09
N ALA A 120 -15.19 2.83 -0.62
CA ALA A 120 -16.06 3.85 0.01
C ALA A 120 -17.33 3.24 0.67
N LYS A 121 -17.91 2.20 0.05
CA LYS A 121 -19.05 1.45 0.57
C LYS A 121 -18.64 0.58 1.75
N ALA A 122 -17.53 -0.16 1.60
CA ALA A 122 -16.97 -0.98 2.67
C ALA A 122 -16.59 -0.16 3.91
N ALA A 123 -15.97 1.02 3.73
CA ALA A 123 -15.60 1.91 4.83
C ALA A 123 -16.82 2.45 5.59
N GLN A 124 -17.92 2.78 4.88
CA GLN A 124 -19.14 3.25 5.51
C GLN A 124 -19.87 2.14 6.27
N LEU A 125 -19.78 0.89 5.80
CA LEU A 125 -20.35 -0.28 6.47
C LEU A 125 -19.51 -0.73 7.67
N MET A 126 -18.19 -0.87 7.53
CA MET A 126 -17.30 -1.23 8.66
C MET A 126 -17.30 -0.17 9.77
N ALA A 127 -17.50 1.11 9.45
CA ALA A 127 -17.71 2.15 10.46
C ALA A 127 -18.92 1.87 11.38
N ALA A 128 -19.90 1.07 10.94
CA ALA A 128 -21.04 0.67 11.75
C ALA A 128 -20.70 -0.44 12.78
N LEU A 129 -19.63 -1.23 12.55
CA LEU A 129 -19.17 -2.24 13.52
C LEU A 129 -18.50 -1.58 14.74
N GLY A 130 -17.89 -0.41 14.55
CA GLY A 130 -17.08 0.27 15.56
C GLY A 130 -17.85 1.17 16.53
N SER A 131 -19.15 1.43 16.32
CA SER A 131 -19.92 2.35 17.17
C SER A 131 -21.43 2.14 17.10
N ASP A 132 -22.14 2.38 18.20
CA ASP A 132 -23.61 2.55 18.22
C ASP A 132 -24.09 3.82 17.48
N GLU A 133 -23.19 4.68 16.97
CA GLU A 133 -23.55 5.80 16.11
C GLU A 133 -23.79 5.36 14.65
N ILE A 134 -24.85 5.88 14.04
CA ILE A 134 -25.17 5.60 12.63
C ILE A 134 -24.11 6.26 11.72
N PRO A 135 -23.45 5.51 10.81
CA PRO A 135 -22.41 6.06 9.95
C PRO A 135 -22.89 7.27 9.15
N PRO A 136 -22.13 8.39 9.13
CA PRO A 136 -22.55 9.61 8.47
C PRO A 136 -22.84 9.39 6.99
N VAL A 137 -23.85 10.08 6.46
CA VAL A 137 -24.15 10.09 5.02
C VAL A 137 -22.97 10.65 4.25
N GLN A 138 -22.56 9.94 3.19
CA GLN A 138 -21.41 10.30 2.35
C GLN A 138 -21.85 10.50 0.90
N SER A 139 -20.99 11.11 0.08
CA SER A 139 -21.12 11.07 -1.38
C SER A 139 -20.02 10.21 -2.01
N PHE A 140 -20.33 9.58 -3.12
CA PHE A 140 -19.38 8.78 -3.91
C PHE A 140 -19.66 8.96 -5.41
N ALA A 141 -18.70 8.56 -6.25
CA ALA A 141 -18.86 8.56 -7.70
C ALA A 141 -19.39 7.19 -8.17
N ALA A 142 -20.44 7.20 -8.97
CA ALA A 142 -21.06 6.03 -9.59
C ALA A 142 -21.04 6.22 -11.11
N GLY A 143 -19.94 5.82 -11.74
CA GLY A 143 -19.65 6.18 -13.13
C GLY A 143 -19.51 7.70 -13.28
N ASN A 144 -20.29 8.30 -14.19
CA ASN A 144 -20.27 9.75 -14.46
C ASN A 144 -21.14 10.58 -13.50
N GLU A 145 -21.91 9.96 -12.61
CA GLU A 145 -22.80 10.66 -11.68
C GLU A 145 -22.31 10.58 -10.23
N ARG A 146 -22.57 11.63 -9.45
CA ARG A 146 -22.38 11.58 -7.99
C ARG A 146 -23.66 11.09 -7.33
N GLN A 147 -23.51 10.22 -6.33
CA GLN A 147 -24.61 9.70 -5.52
C GLN A 147 -24.32 9.92 -4.03
N LEU A 148 -25.36 9.80 -3.21
CA LEU A 148 -25.28 9.74 -1.76
C LEU A 148 -25.44 8.30 -1.30
N SER A 149 -24.70 7.90 -0.26
CA SER A 149 -24.84 6.61 0.39
C SER A 149 -25.24 6.77 1.86
N VAL A 150 -26.22 5.98 2.28
CA VAL A 150 -26.79 5.97 3.65
C VAL A 150 -26.64 4.55 4.21
N VAL A 151 -26.20 4.43 5.46
CA VAL A 151 -26.29 3.19 6.26
C VAL A 151 -27.37 3.35 7.31
N GLU A 152 -28.18 2.33 7.54
CA GLU A 152 -29.14 2.28 8.66
C GLU A 152 -29.13 0.88 9.30
N PRO A 153 -28.91 0.76 10.63
CA PRO A 153 -29.02 -0.51 11.33
C PRO A 153 -30.48 -0.94 11.52
N ILE A 154 -30.77 -2.23 11.38
CA ILE A 154 -32.04 -2.86 11.76
C ILE A 154 -31.81 -3.73 12.99
N GLY A 155 -32.41 -3.36 14.11
CA GLY A 155 -32.32 -4.09 15.38
C GLY A 155 -32.46 -3.12 16.56
N THR A 156 -31.85 -3.48 17.68
CA THR A 156 -31.58 -2.55 18.79
C THR A 156 -30.07 -2.30 18.90
N PRO A 157 -29.62 -1.20 19.52
CA PRO A 157 -28.21 -1.03 19.89
C PRO A 157 -27.67 -2.27 20.64
N GLY A 158 -26.44 -2.67 20.34
CA GLY A 158 -25.85 -3.94 20.80
C GLY A 158 -26.48 -5.24 20.26
N ALA A 159 -27.52 -5.19 19.42
CA ALA A 159 -28.16 -6.35 18.80
C ALA A 159 -28.74 -6.00 17.41
N VAL A 160 -27.88 -5.56 16.51
CA VAL A 160 -28.20 -5.32 15.10
C VAL A 160 -28.36 -6.67 14.40
N ARG A 161 -29.47 -6.87 13.68
CA ARG A 161 -29.75 -8.07 12.88
C ARG A 161 -29.24 -7.94 11.45
N ALA A 162 -29.30 -6.73 10.90
CA ALA A 162 -28.90 -6.41 9.53
C ALA A 162 -28.55 -4.92 9.40
N TYR A 163 -27.71 -4.58 8.43
CA TYR A 163 -27.49 -3.20 7.98
C TYR A 163 -28.06 -2.99 6.58
N LEU A 164 -28.77 -1.89 6.40
CA LEU A 164 -29.16 -1.40 5.08
C LEU A 164 -28.05 -0.52 4.52
N TRP A 165 -27.73 -0.69 3.23
CA TRP A 165 -26.97 0.29 2.48
C TRP A 165 -27.81 0.80 1.29
N LEU A 166 -28.03 2.11 1.22
CA LEU A 166 -28.95 2.72 0.26
C LEU A 166 -28.25 3.79 -0.58
N GLN A 167 -28.42 3.70 -1.90
CA GLN A 167 -27.98 4.74 -2.84
C GLN A 167 -29.12 5.73 -3.15
N TYR A 168 -28.83 7.03 -3.06
CA TYR A 168 -29.74 8.10 -3.46
C TYR A 168 -29.09 9.06 -4.46
N PRO A 169 -29.87 9.73 -5.34
CA PRO A 169 -29.36 10.80 -6.18
C PRO A 169 -28.73 11.93 -5.34
N PHE A 170 -27.57 12.44 -5.74
CA PHE A 170 -26.96 13.63 -5.12
C PHE A 170 -27.67 14.95 -5.49
N GLU A 171 -28.54 14.91 -6.50
CA GLU A 171 -29.18 16.07 -7.10
C GLU A 171 -30.02 16.95 -6.13
N PRO A 172 -30.77 16.42 -5.15
CA PRO A 172 -31.45 17.27 -4.16
C PRO A 172 -30.47 18.07 -3.26
N VAL A 173 -29.29 17.50 -2.96
CA VAL A 173 -28.23 18.21 -2.24
C VAL A 173 -27.59 19.28 -3.13
N ARG A 174 -27.37 18.97 -4.42
CA ARG A 174 -26.94 19.96 -5.42
C ARG A 174 -27.88 21.16 -5.43
N GLN A 175 -29.18 20.93 -5.64
CA GLN A 175 -30.15 22.00 -5.85
C GLN A 175 -30.28 22.91 -4.63
N ARG A 176 -30.18 22.37 -3.40
CA ARG A 176 -30.14 23.19 -2.19
C ARG A 176 -28.84 23.97 -2.03
N PHE A 177 -27.70 23.40 -2.42
CA PHE A 177 -26.41 24.11 -2.36
C PHE A 177 -26.29 25.22 -3.41
N GLU A 178 -26.64 24.93 -4.66
CA GLU A 178 -26.53 25.86 -5.80
C GLU A 178 -27.56 27.00 -5.75
N ALA A 179 -28.64 26.86 -4.97
CA ALA A 179 -29.59 27.93 -4.67
C ALA A 179 -29.04 29.00 -3.70
N VAL A 180 -27.93 28.77 -3.01
CA VAL A 180 -27.35 29.72 -2.05
C VAL A 180 -26.35 30.65 -2.74
N HIS A 181 -26.57 31.96 -2.65
CA HIS A 181 -25.74 32.96 -3.33
C HIS A 181 -24.80 33.71 -2.35
N PRO A 182 -23.47 33.48 -2.38
CA PRO A 182 -22.50 34.10 -1.46
C PRO A 182 -22.05 35.52 -1.85
N ALA A 183 -22.90 36.25 -2.58
CA ALA A 183 -22.62 37.59 -3.11
C ALA A 183 -21.27 37.69 -3.86
N ALA A 184 -20.25 38.31 -3.24
CA ALA A 184 -18.94 38.58 -3.86
C ALA A 184 -17.86 37.53 -3.59
N GLY A 185 -18.08 36.60 -2.65
CA GLY A 185 -17.16 35.49 -2.37
C GLY A 185 -17.58 34.19 -3.04
N ARG A 186 -17.20 33.06 -2.45
CA ARG A 186 -17.56 31.71 -2.88
C ARG A 186 -17.87 30.82 -1.68
N ILE A 187 -18.72 29.81 -1.88
CA ILE A 187 -18.86 28.68 -0.98
C ILE A 187 -18.54 27.37 -1.71
N GLU A 188 -17.96 26.42 -0.99
CA GLU A 188 -17.58 25.10 -1.49
C GLU A 188 -18.20 24.01 -0.62
N LEU A 189 -18.89 23.05 -1.23
CA LEU A 189 -19.29 21.82 -0.56
C LEU A 189 -18.16 20.81 -0.74
N ARG A 190 -17.56 20.37 0.36
CA ARG A 190 -16.43 19.42 0.38
C ARG A 190 -16.81 18.18 1.22
N GLN A 191 -16.08 17.09 1.05
CA GLN A 191 -16.25 15.85 1.83
C GLN A 191 -14.95 15.49 2.55
N GLY A 192 -15.08 15.20 3.85
CA GLY A 192 -13.95 15.19 4.77
C GLY A 192 -13.60 16.61 5.27
N ASP A 193 -12.73 16.67 6.26
CA ASP A 193 -12.25 17.90 6.88
C ASP A 193 -10.85 18.29 6.34
N GLY A 194 -10.41 19.52 6.61
CA GLY A 194 -9.10 20.06 6.23
C GLY A 194 -8.89 20.35 4.74
N GLY A 195 -7.73 20.90 4.42
CA GLY A 195 -7.39 21.45 3.09
C GLY A 195 -7.33 20.44 1.94
N SER A 196 -7.19 19.15 2.23
CA SER A 196 -7.18 18.04 1.24
C SER A 196 -8.56 17.44 0.96
N SER A 197 -9.61 17.86 1.67
CA SER A 197 -10.99 17.35 1.53
C SER A 197 -11.53 17.43 0.09
N LEU A 198 -12.31 16.44 -0.35
CA LEU A 198 -12.76 16.35 -1.75
C LEU A 198 -13.80 17.43 -2.06
N GLN A 199 -13.48 18.38 -2.95
CA GLN A 199 -14.45 19.37 -3.43
C GLN A 199 -15.54 18.70 -4.29
N LEU A 200 -16.80 18.87 -3.92
CA LEU A 200 -17.97 18.30 -4.59
C LEU A 200 -18.68 19.32 -5.48
N LEU A 201 -18.93 20.52 -4.93
CA LEU A 201 -19.63 21.64 -5.55
C LEU A 201 -18.97 22.97 -5.19
N SER A 202 -19.19 24.00 -5.99
CA SER A 202 -18.64 25.32 -5.77
C SER A 202 -19.52 26.39 -6.40
N VAL A 203 -19.85 27.45 -5.65
CA VAL A 203 -20.79 28.51 -6.07
C VAL A 203 -20.21 29.87 -5.69
N GLY A 204 -20.05 30.78 -6.65
CA GLY A 204 -19.55 32.14 -6.44
C GLY A 204 -18.30 32.49 -7.25
N ALA A 205 -17.53 33.47 -6.77
CA ALA A 205 -16.37 34.04 -7.49
C ALA A 205 -15.17 33.08 -7.60
N THR A 206 -14.41 33.17 -8.69
CA THR A 206 -13.27 32.27 -8.97
C THR A 206 -11.98 32.60 -8.19
N SER A 207 -11.74 33.87 -7.86
CA SER A 207 -10.50 34.35 -7.21
C SER A 207 -10.47 34.57 -5.67
N PRO A 208 -11.49 34.28 -4.83
CA PRO A 208 -11.39 34.44 -3.39
C PRO A 208 -10.46 33.40 -2.75
N THR A 209 -9.97 33.67 -1.54
CA THR A 209 -9.18 32.72 -0.75
C THR A 209 -10.08 31.95 0.21
N LEU A 210 -9.95 30.63 0.26
CA LEU A 210 -10.68 29.76 1.19
C LEU A 210 -10.30 30.05 2.65
N GLU A 211 -11.26 30.00 3.56
CA GLU A 211 -11.01 29.90 5.00
C GLU A 211 -10.58 28.45 5.34
N ASP A 212 -9.64 28.28 6.27
CA ASP A 212 -9.12 26.94 6.62
C ASP A 212 -10.16 26.06 7.36
N GLU A 213 -11.18 26.66 7.99
CA GLU A 213 -12.23 25.96 8.75
C GLU A 213 -13.52 25.76 7.94
N GLY A 214 -13.86 24.51 7.64
CA GLY A 214 -15.16 24.11 7.11
C GLY A 214 -16.22 23.95 8.20
N LYS A 215 -17.50 24.20 7.86
CA LYS A 215 -18.63 23.90 8.78
C LYS A 215 -19.29 22.59 8.38
N ARG A 216 -19.21 21.58 9.26
CA ARG A 216 -19.82 20.25 9.05
C ARG A 216 -21.34 20.35 8.90
N VAL A 217 -21.88 19.61 7.95
CA VAL A 217 -23.33 19.41 7.76
C VAL A 217 -23.78 18.24 8.66
N PRO A 218 -24.75 18.43 9.58
CA PRO A 218 -25.20 17.40 10.51
C PRO A 218 -25.62 16.09 9.82
N GLY A 219 -25.35 14.94 10.47
CA GLY A 219 -25.66 13.61 9.94
C GLY A 219 -24.83 13.17 8.74
N SER A 220 -23.77 13.90 8.38
CA SER A 220 -22.99 13.63 7.16
C SER A 220 -21.48 13.79 7.33
N ALA A 221 -20.74 13.37 6.30
CA ALA A 221 -19.31 13.63 6.10
C ALA A 221 -19.05 14.89 5.24
N LEU A 222 -20.09 15.70 5.00
CA LEU A 222 -20.04 16.90 4.17
C LEU A 222 -19.72 18.15 5.01
N PHE A 223 -18.95 19.07 4.43
CA PHE A 223 -18.56 20.33 5.04
C PHE A 223 -18.78 21.47 4.05
N VAL A 224 -19.26 22.62 4.52
CA VAL A 224 -19.33 23.85 3.70
C VAL A 224 -18.19 24.79 4.11
N TYR A 225 -17.30 25.05 3.17
CA TYR A 225 -16.23 26.04 3.29
C TYR A 225 -16.68 27.37 2.69
N ALA A 226 -16.16 28.46 3.25
CA ALA A 226 -16.32 29.82 2.73
C ALA A 226 -14.99 30.28 2.12
N ALA A 227 -15.05 31.02 1.02
CA ALA A 227 -13.90 31.73 0.46
C ALA A 227 -14.22 33.22 0.37
N LEU A 228 -13.43 34.01 1.09
CA LEU A 228 -13.66 35.44 1.24
C LEU A 228 -13.09 36.22 0.04
N PRO A 229 -13.81 37.24 -0.47
CA PRO A 229 -13.21 38.17 -1.42
C PRO A 229 -12.02 38.88 -0.77
N LYS A 230 -11.00 39.21 -1.58
CA LYS A 230 -9.84 40.00 -1.15
C LYS A 230 -9.79 41.32 -1.92
N ALA A 231 -9.80 42.42 -1.19
CA ALA A 231 -9.51 43.75 -1.68
C ALA A 231 -7.98 44.02 -1.61
N PHE A 232 -7.49 44.91 -2.48
CA PHE A 232 -6.09 45.35 -2.41
C PHE A 232 -5.96 46.48 -1.38
N ILE A 233 -5.72 46.09 -0.13
CA ILE A 233 -5.62 47.00 1.03
C ILE A 233 -4.15 47.17 1.42
N VAL A 234 -3.71 48.44 1.46
CA VAL A 234 -2.36 48.88 1.82
C VAL A 234 -2.31 49.47 3.24
N LEU A 235 -3.47 49.85 3.80
CA LEU A 235 -3.59 50.34 5.17
C LEU A 235 -3.73 49.18 6.20
N PRO A 236 -3.44 49.43 7.50
CA PRO A 236 -3.82 48.49 8.55
C PRO A 236 -5.32 48.17 8.49
N HIS A 237 -5.70 46.90 8.71
CA HIS A 237 -7.08 46.43 8.64
C HIS A 237 -7.90 46.88 9.87
N SER A 238 -8.12 48.20 9.96
CA SER A 238 -8.80 48.88 11.05
C SER A 238 -9.49 50.12 10.48
N TRP A 239 -10.77 49.99 10.14
CA TRP A 239 -11.54 51.09 9.54
C TRP A 239 -11.53 52.39 10.37
N PRO A 240 -11.51 52.39 11.74
CA PRO A 240 -11.43 53.63 12.51
C PRO A 240 -10.07 54.33 12.33
N LEU A 241 -8.97 53.56 12.24
CA LEU A 241 -7.64 54.11 12.04
C LEU A 241 -7.48 54.65 10.61
N ALA A 242 -7.97 53.91 9.61
CA ALA A 242 -7.98 54.35 8.21
C ALA A 242 -8.82 55.62 8.02
N LEU A 243 -9.98 55.72 8.69
CA LEU A 243 -10.83 56.92 8.70
C LEU A 243 -10.11 58.12 9.33
N VAL A 244 -9.41 57.94 10.46
CA VAL A 244 -8.61 59.02 11.08
C VAL A 244 -7.50 59.49 10.13
N LEU A 245 -6.79 58.59 9.46
CA LEU A 245 -5.77 58.95 8.47
C LEU A 245 -6.37 59.72 7.28
N ALA A 246 -7.54 59.32 6.79
CA ALA A 246 -8.26 60.02 5.73
C ALA A 246 -8.64 61.46 6.15
N LEU A 247 -9.22 61.61 7.35
CA LEU A 247 -9.62 62.92 7.89
C LEU A 247 -8.41 63.84 8.13
N VAL A 248 -7.28 63.30 8.62
CA VAL A 248 -6.04 64.06 8.81
C VAL A 248 -5.43 64.51 7.47
N GLY A 249 -5.40 63.64 6.45
CA GLY A 249 -4.90 63.99 5.12
C GLY A 249 -5.75 65.08 4.45
N LEU A 250 -7.07 64.89 4.40
CA LEU A 250 -8.02 65.85 3.84
C LEU A 250 -7.98 67.19 4.59
N GLY A 251 -8.03 67.17 5.92
CA GLY A 251 -8.01 68.37 6.75
C GLY A 251 -6.70 69.16 6.65
N GLY A 252 -5.55 68.47 6.71
CA GLY A 252 -4.23 69.11 6.55
C GLY A 252 -4.02 69.70 5.16
N GLY A 253 -4.50 69.01 4.11
CA GLY A 253 -4.46 69.51 2.75
C GLY A 253 -5.32 70.75 2.53
N VAL A 254 -6.56 70.76 3.04
CA VAL A 254 -7.46 71.94 3.00
C VAL A 254 -6.85 73.12 3.76
N ALA A 255 -6.23 72.89 4.92
CA ALA A 255 -5.56 73.94 5.68
C ALA A 255 -4.40 74.60 4.89
N LEU A 256 -3.59 73.80 4.18
CA LEU A 256 -2.52 74.33 3.33
C LEU A 256 -3.04 75.10 2.10
N LEU A 257 -4.15 74.68 1.48
CA LEU A 257 -4.80 75.45 0.40
C LEU A 257 -5.37 76.79 0.93
N TYR A 258 -5.95 76.80 2.13
CA TYR A 258 -6.41 78.02 2.78
C TYR A 258 -5.24 79.00 3.04
N MET A 259 -4.11 78.51 3.54
CA MET A 259 -2.89 79.32 3.71
C MET A 259 -2.34 79.87 2.38
N ARG A 260 -2.52 79.15 1.26
CA ARG A 260 -2.14 79.58 -0.10
C ARG A 260 -3.04 80.67 -0.70
N SER A 261 -4.22 80.94 -0.14
CA SER A 261 -5.30 81.74 -0.79
C SER A 261 -5.07 83.27 -0.83
N ARG A 262 -3.82 83.76 -0.79
CA ARG A 262 -3.47 85.19 -0.95
C ARG A 262 -2.95 85.45 -2.39
N PRO A 263 -3.53 86.40 -3.15
CA PRO A 263 -3.32 86.48 -4.60
C PRO A 263 -2.07 87.28 -5.03
N ARG A 264 -1.44 86.83 -6.13
CA ARG A 264 -0.76 87.68 -7.12
C ARG A 264 -0.79 86.99 -8.50
N VAL A 265 -0.51 87.73 -9.58
CA VAL A 265 -1.31 87.66 -10.83
C VAL A 265 -0.44 87.49 -12.11
N VAL A 266 -0.74 86.45 -12.91
CA VAL A 266 -0.70 86.33 -14.41
C VAL A 266 0.68 86.50 -15.12
N ALA A 267 1.05 85.89 -16.27
CA ALA A 267 0.34 85.22 -17.38
C ALA A 267 1.02 83.95 -17.99
N GLU A 268 0.34 83.37 -18.99
CA GLU A 268 0.62 82.19 -19.88
C GLU A 268 1.40 82.58 -21.18
N PRO A 269 1.65 81.73 -22.23
CA PRO A 269 1.21 80.34 -22.58
C PRO A 269 2.40 79.38 -22.95
N GLU A 270 2.43 78.35 -23.84
CA GLU A 270 1.59 77.78 -24.96
C GLU A 270 1.89 76.22 -25.15
N PRO A 271 1.89 75.49 -26.32
CA PRO A 271 1.62 74.01 -26.40
C PRO A 271 2.81 73.15 -26.95
N GLU A 272 2.76 71.87 -27.42
CA GLU A 272 1.71 70.83 -27.66
C GLU A 272 2.17 69.41 -27.16
N ASP A 273 2.30 68.24 -27.85
CA ASP A 273 2.23 67.79 -29.27
C ASP A 273 1.97 66.24 -29.44
N VAL A 274 0.89 65.88 -30.18
CA VAL A 274 0.72 64.80 -31.22
C VAL A 274 0.86 63.25 -30.98
N MET A 275 -0.31 62.56 -31.01
CA MET A 275 -0.71 61.31 -31.76
C MET A 275 0.00 59.91 -31.58
N VAL A 276 -0.44 58.75 -32.16
CA VAL A 276 -1.76 58.01 -32.23
C VAL A 276 -1.57 56.58 -32.87
N ALA A 277 -2.64 55.76 -33.05
CA ALA A 277 -2.81 54.54 -33.92
C ALA A 277 -2.18 53.17 -33.47
N ASP A 278 -2.67 51.95 -33.83
CA ASP A 278 -3.98 51.49 -34.40
C ASP A 278 -4.22 49.93 -34.34
N VAL A 279 -5.50 49.50 -34.51
CA VAL A 279 -6.09 48.32 -35.24
C VAL A 279 -5.53 46.86 -35.08
N VAL A 280 -6.24 45.72 -35.31
CA VAL A 280 -7.57 45.15 -34.89
C VAL A 280 -7.92 43.87 -35.74
N ARG A 281 -8.10 42.69 -35.10
CA ARG A 281 -8.91 41.47 -35.49
C ARG A 281 -8.61 40.74 -36.84
N ASP A 282 -9.14 39.54 -37.21
CA ASP A 282 -10.15 38.59 -36.63
C ASP A 282 -9.86 37.07 -36.95
N ARG A 283 -10.84 36.16 -36.73
CA ARG A 283 -10.80 34.65 -36.74
C ARG A 283 -11.28 34.00 -38.10
N PRO A 284 -11.85 32.76 -38.23
CA PRO A 284 -11.79 31.42 -37.51
C PRO A 284 -11.76 30.10 -38.40
N GLN A 285 -11.32 28.94 -37.84
CA GLN A 285 -11.77 27.50 -38.00
C GLN A 285 -12.09 26.88 -39.42
N PRO A 286 -12.53 25.58 -39.66
CA PRO A 286 -12.74 24.35 -38.83
C PRO A 286 -11.92 23.07 -39.32
N VAL A 287 -12.49 21.83 -39.41
CA VAL A 287 -12.26 20.70 -38.44
C VAL A 287 -12.61 19.25 -38.97
N ARG A 288 -11.83 18.19 -38.60
CA ARG A 288 -12.11 16.70 -38.56
C ARG A 288 -12.26 15.85 -39.87
N PRO A 289 -12.37 14.46 -39.89
CA PRO A 289 -12.12 13.38 -38.88
C PRO A 289 -11.52 11.97 -39.38
N VAL A 290 -11.25 11.04 -38.41
CA VAL A 290 -11.02 9.54 -38.38
C VAL A 290 -10.71 8.62 -39.60
N ARG A 291 -9.85 7.60 -39.37
CA ARG A 291 -10.21 6.14 -39.20
C ARG A 291 -9.05 5.35 -38.52
N ALA A 292 -9.24 4.07 -38.13
CA ALA A 292 -8.31 3.29 -37.30
C ALA A 292 -8.28 1.75 -37.57
N LEU A 293 -7.19 1.12 -37.08
CA LEU A 293 -6.95 -0.28 -36.70
C LEU A 293 -6.97 -1.42 -37.75
N GLU A 294 -5.95 -2.28 -37.64
CA GLU A 294 -5.80 -3.61 -38.25
C GLU A 294 -5.78 -4.69 -37.14
N ALA A 295 -5.98 -5.97 -37.48
CA ALA A 295 -5.90 -7.11 -36.57
C ALA A 295 -5.35 -8.36 -37.29
N ALA A 296 -4.74 -9.29 -36.55
CA ALA A 296 -4.06 -10.47 -37.09
C ALA A 296 -4.70 -11.80 -36.62
N GLU A 297 -4.46 -12.88 -37.37
CA GLU A 297 -5.08 -14.20 -37.19
C GLU A 297 -4.25 -15.16 -36.30
N PRO A 298 -4.89 -16.09 -35.55
CA PRO A 298 -4.22 -17.11 -34.73
C PRO A 298 -4.13 -18.49 -35.42
N ALA A 299 -3.17 -19.31 -34.99
CA ALA A 299 -2.95 -20.69 -35.47
C ALA A 299 -3.25 -21.77 -34.41
N LYS A 300 -3.38 -23.03 -34.85
CA LYS A 300 -3.62 -24.26 -34.07
C LYS A 300 -3.16 -25.49 -34.88
N PRO A 301 -2.98 -26.68 -34.27
CA PRO A 301 -2.63 -27.00 -32.88
C PRO A 301 -1.36 -27.90 -32.81
N ALA A 302 -0.94 -28.30 -31.60
CA ALA A 302 0.07 -29.34 -31.38
C ALA A 302 -0.57 -30.66 -30.88
N LEU A 303 0.12 -31.78 -31.09
CA LEU A 303 -0.23 -33.11 -30.56
C LEU A 303 0.76 -33.53 -29.47
N LEU A 304 0.38 -34.51 -28.64
CA LEU A 304 1.15 -34.96 -27.49
C LEU A 304 2.36 -35.81 -27.91
N GLU A 305 3.54 -35.53 -27.34
CA GLU A 305 4.78 -36.28 -27.51
C GLU A 305 5.15 -37.09 -26.24
N GLU A 306 6.26 -37.82 -26.32
CA GLU A 306 6.91 -38.50 -25.20
C GLU A 306 7.19 -37.54 -24.03
N THR A 307 7.20 -38.04 -22.79
CA THR A 307 7.40 -37.22 -21.57
C THR A 307 8.84 -36.75 -21.41
N THR A 308 9.26 -35.83 -22.29
CA THR A 308 10.50 -35.08 -22.18
C THR A 308 10.40 -34.08 -21.03
N VAL A 309 11.42 -34.05 -20.16
CA VAL A 309 11.44 -33.13 -19.01
C VAL A 309 12.20 -31.87 -19.39
N ASN A 310 11.51 -30.72 -19.39
CA ASN A 310 12.12 -29.42 -19.65
C ASN A 310 13.19 -29.11 -18.58
N PRO A 311 14.49 -29.01 -18.90
CA PRO A 311 15.53 -28.73 -17.91
C PRO A 311 15.33 -27.38 -17.21
N GLY A 312 14.62 -26.44 -17.85
CA GLY A 312 14.33 -25.12 -17.33
C GLY A 312 13.47 -25.09 -16.06
N ILE A 313 12.81 -26.19 -15.66
CA ILE A 313 12.08 -26.21 -14.38
C ILE A 313 13.00 -26.36 -13.16
N PHE A 314 14.22 -26.85 -13.35
CA PHE A 314 15.20 -27.06 -12.28
C PHE A 314 15.94 -25.74 -12.04
N ARG A 315 15.45 -24.94 -11.09
CA ARG A 315 15.98 -23.61 -10.75
C ARG A 315 17.10 -23.70 -9.70
N ALA A 316 17.53 -22.56 -9.17
CA ALA A 316 18.70 -22.49 -8.28
C ALA A 316 18.44 -22.99 -6.84
N TYR A 317 17.18 -23.05 -6.39
CA TYR A 317 16.83 -23.42 -5.01
C TYR A 317 15.55 -24.27 -4.87
N ASP A 318 14.77 -24.41 -5.94
CA ASP A 318 13.58 -25.26 -6.02
C ASP A 318 13.36 -25.75 -7.47
N ILE A 319 12.32 -26.56 -7.66
CA ILE A 319 11.79 -26.90 -8.99
C ILE A 319 10.48 -26.10 -9.19
N ARG A 320 10.30 -25.41 -10.32
CA ARG A 320 9.06 -24.66 -10.63
C ARG A 320 8.80 -24.64 -12.14
N GLY A 321 7.54 -24.90 -12.54
CA GLY A 321 7.10 -24.85 -13.94
C GLY A 321 5.61 -24.58 -14.10
N VAL A 322 5.14 -24.32 -15.32
CA VAL A 322 3.72 -24.16 -15.62
C VAL A 322 3.06 -25.54 -15.75
N VAL A 323 1.96 -25.76 -15.03
CA VAL A 323 1.26 -27.04 -14.98
C VAL A 323 0.61 -27.35 -16.33
N GLY A 324 0.73 -28.60 -16.78
CA GLY A 324 0.26 -29.04 -18.09
C GLY A 324 1.14 -28.59 -19.28
N THR A 325 2.15 -27.76 -19.04
CA THR A 325 3.15 -27.35 -20.04
C THR A 325 4.53 -27.90 -19.68
N ASP A 326 5.20 -27.33 -18.67
CA ASP A 326 6.52 -27.81 -18.22
C ASP A 326 6.42 -28.88 -17.12
N LEU A 327 5.35 -28.81 -16.31
CA LEU A 327 5.13 -29.67 -15.14
C LEU A 327 3.86 -30.49 -15.32
N THR A 328 4.02 -31.80 -15.49
CA THR A 328 2.93 -32.78 -15.61
C THR A 328 3.03 -33.83 -14.50
N THR A 329 2.00 -34.65 -14.32
CA THR A 329 2.06 -35.81 -13.41
C THR A 329 3.14 -36.83 -13.84
N GLY A 330 3.44 -36.94 -15.13
CA GLY A 330 4.60 -37.71 -15.61
C GLY A 330 5.93 -37.16 -15.10
N VAL A 331 6.13 -35.85 -15.22
CA VAL A 331 7.33 -35.14 -14.73
C VAL A 331 7.43 -35.22 -13.20
N ALA A 332 6.33 -35.01 -12.47
CA ALA A 332 6.28 -35.12 -11.01
C ALA A 332 6.68 -36.51 -10.49
N ARG A 333 6.24 -37.58 -11.17
CA ARG A 333 6.63 -38.96 -10.83
C ARG A 333 8.12 -39.22 -11.05
N LEU A 334 8.68 -38.73 -12.15
CA LEU A 334 10.13 -38.82 -12.41
C LEU A 334 10.96 -38.05 -11.37
N ILE A 335 10.48 -36.87 -10.94
CA ILE A 335 11.11 -36.08 -9.86
C ILE A 335 11.05 -36.83 -8.53
N GLY A 336 9.89 -37.40 -8.16
CA GLY A 336 9.75 -38.20 -6.94
C GLY A 336 10.69 -39.41 -6.93
N GLN A 337 10.80 -40.10 -8.06
CA GLN A 337 11.72 -41.23 -8.20
C GLN A 337 13.19 -40.81 -8.13
N ALA A 338 13.56 -39.65 -8.69
CA ALA A 338 14.91 -39.10 -8.59
C ALA A 338 15.28 -38.69 -7.16
N ILE A 339 14.35 -38.05 -6.42
CA ILE A 339 14.51 -37.72 -5.00
C ILE A 339 14.69 -38.99 -4.17
N GLY A 340 13.86 -40.01 -4.41
CA GLY A 340 13.98 -41.30 -3.75
C GLY A 340 15.32 -41.98 -4.04
N SER A 341 15.80 -41.92 -5.29
CA SER A 341 17.12 -42.46 -5.67
C SER A 341 18.27 -41.84 -4.86
N VAL A 342 18.24 -40.52 -4.66
CA VAL A 342 19.21 -39.81 -3.80
C VAL A 342 19.07 -40.25 -2.33
N MET A 343 17.84 -40.38 -1.82
CA MET A 343 17.60 -40.90 -0.46
C MET A 343 18.17 -42.30 -0.25
N ARG A 344 18.01 -43.21 -1.23
CA ARG A 344 18.53 -44.58 -1.17
C ARG A 344 20.05 -44.63 -1.11
N GLU A 345 20.75 -43.77 -1.87
CA GLU A 345 22.20 -43.61 -1.76
C GLU A 345 22.65 -43.12 -0.37
N HIS A 346 21.85 -42.25 0.26
CA HIS A 346 22.06 -41.79 1.64
C HIS A 346 21.50 -42.74 2.72
N GLN A 347 20.99 -43.93 2.36
CA GLN A 347 20.41 -44.93 3.27
C GLN A 347 19.16 -44.45 4.05
N LEU A 348 18.47 -43.45 3.52
CA LEU A 348 17.25 -42.88 4.07
C LEU A 348 16.02 -43.64 3.51
N THR A 349 14.99 -43.82 4.35
CA THR A 349 13.84 -44.67 4.00
C THR A 349 12.48 -44.00 4.11
N GLU A 350 12.31 -42.89 4.86
CA GLU A 350 11.01 -42.23 5.06
C GLU A 350 11.09 -40.73 4.72
N ILE A 351 10.06 -40.19 4.06
CA ILE A 351 9.96 -38.77 3.66
C ILE A 351 8.58 -38.19 3.97
N VAL A 352 8.55 -36.91 4.39
CA VAL A 352 7.32 -36.13 4.50
C VAL A 352 6.94 -35.54 3.13
N VAL A 353 5.67 -35.58 2.77
CA VAL A 353 5.12 -34.83 1.63
C VAL A 353 3.94 -34.00 2.13
N GLY A 354 3.88 -32.74 1.72
CA GLY A 354 2.71 -31.88 1.87
C GLY A 354 2.57 -30.97 0.65
N ARG A 355 1.42 -30.32 0.51
CA ARG A 355 1.13 -29.47 -0.66
C ARG A 355 0.40 -28.18 -0.29
N ASP A 356 0.58 -27.15 -1.10
CA ASP A 356 -0.21 -25.92 -0.97
C ASP A 356 -1.67 -26.08 -1.45
N GLY A 357 -2.41 -24.96 -1.44
CA GLY A 357 -3.83 -24.89 -1.78
C GLY A 357 -4.15 -24.95 -3.28
N ARG A 358 -3.15 -25.07 -4.17
CA ARG A 358 -3.37 -25.02 -5.63
C ARG A 358 -4.19 -26.19 -6.14
N LEU A 359 -5.03 -25.91 -7.13
CA LEU A 359 -5.90 -26.90 -7.80
C LEU A 359 -5.11 -28.10 -8.36
N SER A 360 -3.87 -27.88 -8.78
CA SER A 360 -2.94 -28.91 -9.30
C SER A 360 -2.23 -29.72 -8.20
N GLY A 361 -2.25 -29.26 -6.96
CA GLY A 361 -1.53 -29.86 -5.83
C GLY A 361 -1.87 -31.33 -5.58
N PRO A 362 -3.16 -31.75 -5.56
CA PRO A 362 -3.53 -33.14 -5.33
C PRO A 362 -2.93 -34.12 -6.36
N GLU A 363 -3.04 -33.81 -7.65
CA GLU A 363 -2.53 -34.69 -8.71
C GLU A 363 -0.99 -34.75 -8.74
N LEU A 364 -0.33 -33.61 -8.55
CA LEU A 364 1.13 -33.53 -8.54
C LEU A 364 1.73 -34.19 -7.29
N SER A 365 1.10 -34.06 -6.12
CA SER A 365 1.51 -34.73 -4.89
C SER A 365 1.32 -36.25 -4.96
N ALA A 366 0.20 -36.72 -5.52
CA ALA A 366 -0.03 -38.14 -5.75
C ALA A 366 1.02 -38.73 -6.70
N ALA A 367 1.30 -38.05 -7.82
CA ALA A 367 2.31 -38.50 -8.79
C ALA A 367 3.74 -38.48 -8.22
N LEU A 368 4.11 -37.45 -7.45
CA LEU A 368 5.38 -37.40 -6.70
C LEU A 368 5.50 -38.59 -5.74
N THR A 369 4.43 -38.88 -4.99
CA THR A 369 4.33 -39.97 -4.03
C THR A 369 4.48 -41.35 -4.69
N GLU A 370 3.87 -41.56 -5.86
CA GLU A 370 4.10 -42.76 -6.67
C GLU A 370 5.58 -42.93 -7.05
N GLY A 371 6.26 -41.85 -7.43
CA GLY A 371 7.68 -41.85 -7.77
C GLY A 371 8.58 -42.22 -6.59
N LEU A 372 8.38 -41.56 -5.44
CA LEU A 372 9.11 -41.83 -4.20
C LEU A 372 8.97 -43.31 -3.77
N ARG A 373 7.75 -43.84 -3.84
CA ARG A 373 7.46 -45.24 -3.46
C ARG A 373 7.99 -46.26 -4.47
N ALA A 374 8.10 -45.90 -5.75
CA ALA A 374 8.78 -46.69 -6.78
C ALA A 374 10.30 -46.79 -6.57
N ALA A 375 10.91 -45.78 -5.94
CA ALA A 375 12.29 -45.80 -5.46
C ALA A 375 12.45 -46.42 -4.05
N GLY A 376 11.40 -47.05 -3.49
CA GLY A 376 11.47 -47.76 -2.21
C GLY A 376 11.52 -46.85 -0.97
N ILE A 377 10.94 -45.65 -1.05
CA ILE A 377 10.79 -44.71 0.07
C ILE A 377 9.36 -44.75 0.63
N ASP A 378 9.24 -44.84 1.95
CA ASP A 378 8.00 -44.70 2.71
C ASP A 378 7.57 -43.22 2.75
N VAL A 379 6.31 -42.94 2.41
CA VAL A 379 5.80 -41.55 2.32
C VAL A 379 4.80 -41.24 3.43
N ILE A 380 4.98 -40.08 4.06
CA ILE A 380 4.10 -39.48 5.06
C ILE A 380 3.37 -38.31 4.40
N ASP A 381 2.11 -38.48 4.05
CA ASP A 381 1.30 -37.42 3.42
C ASP A 381 0.57 -36.57 4.48
N LEU A 382 1.01 -35.32 4.64
CA LEU A 382 0.33 -34.32 5.47
C LEU A 382 -0.93 -33.75 4.80
N GLY A 383 -1.16 -34.02 3.51
CA GLY A 383 -2.21 -33.39 2.74
C GLY A 383 -1.91 -31.92 2.46
N ALA A 384 -2.90 -31.06 2.70
CA ALA A 384 -2.80 -29.62 2.47
C ALA A 384 -2.11 -28.94 3.67
N ALA A 385 -0.91 -28.41 3.48
CA ALA A 385 -0.05 -27.91 4.55
C ALA A 385 0.81 -26.72 4.05
N PRO A 386 1.02 -25.67 4.86
CA PRO A 386 2.05 -24.66 4.59
C PRO A 386 3.45 -25.28 4.51
N THR A 387 4.35 -24.68 3.74
CA THR A 387 5.75 -25.10 3.65
C THR A 387 6.48 -25.18 4.99
N PRO A 388 6.35 -24.23 5.93
CA PRO A 388 6.94 -24.40 7.26
C PRO A 388 6.34 -25.56 8.07
N LEU A 389 5.08 -25.94 7.86
CA LEU A 389 4.48 -27.13 8.50
C LEU A 389 5.11 -28.42 7.94
N VAL A 390 5.38 -28.47 6.64
CA VAL A 390 6.15 -29.56 6.02
C VAL A 390 7.58 -29.61 6.60
N TYR A 391 8.25 -28.48 6.76
CA TYR A 391 9.58 -28.42 7.37
C TYR A 391 9.57 -28.87 8.83
N PHE A 392 8.65 -28.35 9.66
CA PHE A 392 8.44 -28.76 11.05
C PHE A 392 8.26 -30.28 11.19
N ALA A 393 7.44 -30.88 10.34
CA ALA A 393 7.21 -32.32 10.33
C ALA A 393 8.50 -33.15 10.16
N THR A 394 9.48 -32.66 9.37
CA THR A 394 10.78 -33.36 9.22
C THR A 394 11.61 -33.40 10.51
N PHE A 395 11.44 -32.43 11.40
CA PHE A 395 12.04 -32.41 12.73
C PHE A 395 11.18 -33.19 13.74
N LYS A 396 9.87 -32.94 13.77
CA LYS A 396 8.89 -33.56 14.69
C LYS A 396 8.87 -35.09 14.57
N LEU A 397 8.99 -35.61 13.35
CA LEU A 397 9.02 -37.05 13.06
C LEU A 397 10.44 -37.61 12.89
N GLY A 398 11.47 -36.77 12.94
CA GLY A 398 12.88 -37.18 12.87
C GLY A 398 13.36 -37.68 11.51
N THR A 399 12.57 -37.57 10.44
CA THR A 399 12.96 -38.05 9.09
C THR A 399 14.11 -37.24 8.49
N GLY A 400 14.20 -35.94 8.82
CA GLY A 400 15.08 -34.99 8.14
C GLY A 400 14.80 -34.84 6.63
N CYS A 401 13.72 -35.41 6.11
CA CYS A 401 13.44 -35.48 4.68
C CYS A 401 12.00 -35.02 4.41
N GLY A 402 11.83 -34.10 3.47
CA GLY A 402 10.52 -33.53 3.15
C GLY A 402 10.44 -32.90 1.75
N VAL A 403 9.25 -32.93 1.15
CA VAL A 403 8.91 -32.15 -0.05
C VAL A 403 7.64 -31.36 0.18
N SER A 404 7.71 -30.04 -0.01
CA SER A 404 6.51 -29.22 -0.21
C SER A 404 6.22 -29.10 -1.71
N VAL A 405 5.03 -29.54 -2.12
CA VAL A 405 4.51 -29.40 -3.48
C VAL A 405 3.82 -28.05 -3.59
N THR A 406 4.49 -27.08 -4.19
CA THR A 406 4.07 -25.68 -4.13
C THR A 406 4.54 -24.80 -5.28
N GLY A 407 3.68 -23.83 -5.64
CA GLY A 407 4.04 -22.69 -6.48
C GLY A 407 4.46 -21.43 -5.71
N SER A 408 4.38 -21.39 -4.37
CA SER A 408 4.59 -20.19 -3.54
C SER A 408 3.71 -19.01 -4.03
N HIS A 409 4.25 -17.81 -4.13
CA HIS A 409 3.66 -16.58 -4.64
C HIS A 409 3.44 -16.51 -6.18
N ASN A 410 3.77 -17.56 -6.96
CA ASN A 410 3.57 -17.56 -8.42
C ASN A 410 2.06 -17.56 -8.82
N PRO A 411 1.70 -17.15 -10.07
CA PRO A 411 0.34 -17.31 -10.61
C PRO A 411 -0.23 -18.74 -10.48
N ALA A 412 -1.56 -18.88 -10.47
CA ALA A 412 -2.26 -20.13 -10.16
C ALA A 412 -1.86 -21.33 -11.03
N GLU A 413 -1.51 -21.08 -12.31
CA GLU A 413 -1.07 -22.09 -13.28
C GLU A 413 0.34 -22.66 -13.01
N TYR A 414 1.12 -22.08 -12.09
CA TYR A 414 2.42 -22.60 -11.68
C TYR A 414 2.31 -23.59 -10.53
N ASN A 415 3.20 -24.58 -10.50
CA ASN A 415 3.46 -25.39 -9.30
C ASN A 415 4.93 -25.86 -9.30
N GLY A 416 5.36 -26.62 -8.30
CA GLY A 416 6.76 -26.93 -8.09
C GLY A 416 7.05 -27.78 -6.84
N PHE A 417 8.32 -27.89 -6.48
CA PHE A 417 8.81 -28.72 -5.37
C PHE A 417 9.94 -28.01 -4.60
N LYS A 418 9.74 -27.73 -3.32
CA LYS A 418 10.78 -27.33 -2.35
C LYS A 418 11.23 -28.60 -1.61
N VAL A 419 12.49 -29.02 -1.77
CA VAL A 419 12.98 -30.37 -1.37
C VAL A 419 14.02 -30.31 -0.25
N VAL A 420 13.91 -31.19 0.74
CA VAL A 420 14.86 -31.39 1.85
C VAL A 420 15.23 -32.87 1.96
N ILE A 421 16.52 -33.18 2.05
CA ILE A 421 17.07 -34.54 2.24
C ILE A 421 18.16 -34.47 3.32
N ALA A 422 18.16 -35.38 4.31
CA ALA A 422 19.11 -35.40 5.43
C ALA A 422 19.27 -34.04 6.17
N GLY A 423 18.17 -33.29 6.30
CA GLY A 423 18.10 -31.94 6.86
C GLY A 423 18.57 -30.84 5.91
N GLN A 424 19.17 -31.17 4.77
CA GLN A 424 19.64 -30.20 3.78
C GLN A 424 18.56 -29.89 2.74
N THR A 425 18.09 -28.64 2.71
CA THR A 425 17.33 -28.12 1.57
C THR A 425 18.21 -28.15 0.33
N LEU A 426 17.70 -28.70 -0.76
CA LEU A 426 18.46 -28.79 -2.01
C LEU A 426 18.59 -27.41 -2.68
N SER A 427 19.73 -27.18 -3.30
CA SER A 427 20.01 -26.00 -4.13
C SER A 427 21.08 -26.32 -5.17
N GLU A 428 21.16 -25.49 -6.21
CA GLU A 428 22.19 -25.48 -7.24
C GLU A 428 22.48 -26.89 -7.78
N ASP A 429 23.69 -27.43 -7.61
CA ASP A 429 24.08 -28.75 -8.11
C ASP A 429 23.21 -29.91 -7.63
N GLY A 430 22.59 -29.80 -6.44
CA GLY A 430 21.68 -30.83 -5.90
C GLY A 430 20.32 -30.85 -6.61
N ILE A 431 19.80 -29.69 -7.03
CA ILE A 431 18.60 -29.62 -7.87
C ILE A 431 18.93 -30.07 -9.30
N GLN A 432 20.09 -29.70 -9.82
CA GLN A 432 20.55 -30.17 -11.14
C GLN A 432 20.83 -31.68 -11.18
N ASP A 433 21.17 -32.31 -10.05
CA ASP A 433 21.40 -33.76 -10.00
C ASP A 433 20.12 -34.56 -10.26
N LEU A 434 18.98 -34.10 -9.75
CA LEU A 434 17.67 -34.69 -10.04
C LEU A 434 17.39 -34.66 -11.55
N CYS A 435 17.68 -33.54 -12.22
CA CYS A 435 17.57 -33.42 -13.68
C CYS A 435 18.50 -34.41 -14.41
N ARG A 436 19.78 -34.49 -14.01
CA ARG A 436 20.77 -35.42 -14.59
C ARG A 436 20.34 -36.89 -14.42
N ARG A 437 19.79 -37.27 -13.27
CA ARG A 437 19.28 -38.64 -13.00
C ARG A 437 18.12 -39.02 -13.91
N ILE A 438 17.15 -38.12 -14.06
CA ILE A 438 16.00 -38.33 -14.94
C ILE A 438 16.47 -38.46 -16.41
N GLN A 439 17.35 -37.58 -16.87
CA GLN A 439 17.88 -37.59 -18.24
C GLN A 439 18.74 -38.83 -18.57
N SER A 440 19.44 -39.39 -17.57
CA SER A 440 20.29 -40.58 -17.73
C SER A 440 19.58 -41.90 -17.43
N GLY A 441 18.34 -41.86 -16.92
CA GLY A 441 17.63 -43.04 -16.42
C GLY A 441 18.24 -43.64 -15.15
N ASN A 442 19.12 -42.91 -14.44
CA ASN A 442 19.72 -43.35 -13.18
C ASN A 442 18.73 -43.19 -12.02
N LEU A 443 17.70 -44.03 -12.03
CA LEU A 443 16.56 -43.99 -11.11
C LEU A 443 16.40 -45.36 -10.41
N ASP A 444 16.32 -45.35 -9.09
CA ASP A 444 16.01 -46.55 -8.29
C ASP A 444 14.58 -47.04 -8.60
N THR A 445 14.45 -48.34 -8.80
CA THR A 445 13.21 -49.06 -9.16
C THR A 445 12.94 -50.25 -8.22
N THR A 446 13.64 -50.34 -7.09
CA THR A 446 13.49 -51.43 -6.11
C THR A 446 12.09 -51.50 -5.49
N GLY A 447 11.38 -50.36 -5.43
CA GLY A 447 9.97 -50.29 -5.06
C GLY A 447 9.67 -50.68 -3.61
N GLY A 448 8.38 -50.89 -3.34
CA GLY A 448 7.91 -51.38 -2.04
C GLY A 448 7.64 -50.34 -0.97
N GLY A 449 7.87 -49.05 -1.24
CA GLY A 449 7.58 -47.97 -0.28
C GLY A 449 6.11 -47.90 0.12
N THR A 450 5.85 -47.68 1.40
CA THR A 450 4.49 -47.53 1.96
C THR A 450 3.97 -46.10 1.82
N LEU A 451 2.70 -45.89 2.17
CA LEU A 451 2.06 -44.58 2.26
C LEU A 451 1.22 -44.55 3.53
N ARG A 452 1.43 -43.53 4.37
CA ARG A 452 0.60 -43.20 5.52
C ARG A 452 0.26 -41.72 5.48
N SER A 453 -0.94 -41.33 5.92
CA SER A 453 -1.28 -39.92 6.10
C SER A 453 -1.27 -39.56 7.58
N GLN A 454 -0.86 -38.33 7.90
CA GLN A 454 -0.79 -37.81 9.26
C GLN A 454 -0.95 -36.29 9.24
N ASP A 455 -2.00 -35.78 9.88
CA ASP A 455 -2.09 -34.35 10.20
C ASP A 455 -1.13 -34.02 11.36
N LEU A 456 -0.50 -32.85 11.30
CA LEU A 456 0.40 -32.28 12.31
C LEU A 456 0.10 -30.79 12.58
N THR A 457 -1.03 -30.27 12.10
CA THR A 457 -1.40 -28.86 12.24
C THR A 457 -1.51 -28.45 13.71
N ALA A 458 -2.17 -29.28 14.54
CA ALA A 458 -2.24 -29.08 15.99
C ALA A 458 -0.85 -29.15 16.65
N ASP A 459 -0.04 -30.17 16.34
CA ASP A 459 1.33 -30.32 16.86
C ASP A 459 2.25 -29.11 16.55
N TYR A 460 1.97 -28.39 15.46
CA TYR A 460 2.67 -27.17 15.04
C TYR A 460 2.15 -25.93 15.77
N VAL A 461 0.83 -25.72 15.82
CA VAL A 461 0.19 -24.64 16.58
C VAL A 461 0.59 -24.72 18.05
N ASP A 462 0.46 -25.89 18.68
CA ASP A 462 0.86 -26.14 20.07
C ASP A 462 2.36 -25.87 20.29
N ARG A 463 3.22 -26.22 19.32
CA ARG A 463 4.67 -25.99 19.42
C ARG A 463 5.03 -24.50 19.35
N ILE A 464 4.28 -23.68 18.61
CA ILE A 464 4.48 -22.23 18.62
C ILE A 464 3.93 -21.64 19.93
N ALA A 465 2.69 -21.98 20.30
CA ALA A 465 2.02 -21.44 21.48
C ALA A 465 2.69 -21.83 22.82
N SER A 466 3.40 -22.96 22.89
CA SER A 466 4.17 -23.36 24.09
C SER A 466 5.50 -22.61 24.28
N ASP A 467 5.93 -21.81 23.29
CA ASP A 467 7.17 -21.02 23.33
C ASP A 467 6.91 -19.52 23.23
N VAL A 468 5.85 -19.12 22.53
CA VAL A 468 5.42 -17.73 22.30
C VAL A 468 4.03 -17.50 22.92
N GLN A 469 3.90 -16.42 23.69
CA GLN A 469 2.63 -15.90 24.21
C GLN A 469 2.66 -14.37 24.16
N VAL A 470 1.52 -13.75 23.87
CA VAL A 470 1.36 -12.29 23.80
C VAL A 470 0.84 -11.77 25.15
N ALA A 471 1.47 -10.71 25.68
CA ALA A 471 1.10 -10.14 26.99
C ALA A 471 -0.14 -9.22 26.91
N GLY A 472 -0.11 -8.21 26.03
CA GLY A 472 -1.22 -7.28 25.81
C GLY A 472 -2.31 -7.81 24.85
N HIS A 473 -3.47 -7.16 24.85
CA HIS A 473 -4.59 -7.50 23.95
C HIS A 473 -4.34 -7.02 22.51
N LEU A 474 -3.71 -7.85 21.68
CA LEU A 474 -3.44 -7.53 20.28
C LEU A 474 -4.56 -7.97 19.34
N LYS A 475 -5.25 -6.98 18.76
CA LYS A 475 -6.16 -7.12 17.61
C LYS A 475 -5.41 -7.00 16.29
N ILE A 476 -5.45 -8.04 15.45
CA ILE A 476 -4.60 -8.23 14.28
C ILE A 476 -5.44 -8.63 13.05
N VAL A 477 -5.20 -7.99 11.90
CA VAL A 477 -5.74 -8.44 10.61
C VAL A 477 -4.76 -9.43 9.97
N VAL A 478 -5.26 -10.57 9.53
CA VAL A 478 -4.49 -11.67 8.95
C VAL A 478 -4.90 -11.86 7.49
N ASP A 479 -4.02 -11.50 6.56
CA ASP A 479 -4.20 -11.69 5.12
C ASP A 479 -3.42 -12.92 4.64
N ALA A 480 -4.11 -13.85 3.97
CA ALA A 480 -3.50 -15.02 3.35
C ALA A 480 -3.57 -15.03 1.82
N GLY A 481 -4.23 -14.06 1.18
CA GLY A 481 -4.45 -14.04 -0.28
C GLY A 481 -5.00 -15.35 -0.86
N ASN A 482 -5.87 -16.05 -0.13
CA ASN A 482 -6.40 -17.40 -0.41
C ASN A 482 -5.34 -18.53 -0.50
N GLY A 483 -4.09 -18.29 -0.08
CA GLY A 483 -3.03 -19.28 0.07
C GLY A 483 -3.23 -20.23 1.26
N ILE A 484 -2.45 -21.32 1.30
CA ILE A 484 -2.63 -22.37 2.34
C ILE A 484 -2.34 -21.89 3.76
N ALA A 485 -1.62 -20.76 3.91
CA ALA A 485 -1.42 -20.10 5.19
C ALA A 485 -2.74 -19.77 5.90
N GLY A 486 -3.81 -19.45 5.16
CA GLY A 486 -5.12 -19.12 5.72
C GLY A 486 -5.78 -20.23 6.54
N ALA A 487 -5.42 -21.51 6.30
CA ALA A 487 -5.89 -22.64 7.09
C ALA A 487 -5.21 -22.77 8.47
N VAL A 488 -4.05 -22.12 8.69
CA VAL A 488 -3.19 -22.38 9.87
C VAL A 488 -2.83 -21.09 10.61
N ALA A 489 -2.51 -20.00 9.89
CA ALA A 489 -2.05 -18.75 10.49
C ALA A 489 -3.04 -18.13 11.49
N PRO A 490 -4.38 -18.09 11.24
CA PRO A 490 -5.33 -17.64 12.24
C PRO A 490 -5.25 -18.45 13.54
N GLN A 491 -5.21 -19.79 13.43
CA GLN A 491 -5.11 -20.69 14.60
C GLN A 491 -3.82 -20.46 15.40
N VAL A 492 -2.68 -20.23 14.72
CA VAL A 492 -1.41 -19.90 15.38
C VAL A 492 -1.51 -18.58 16.16
N LEU A 493 -2.12 -17.54 15.57
CA LEU A 493 -2.19 -16.22 16.20
C LEU A 493 -3.25 -16.13 17.31
N GLU A 494 -4.37 -16.85 17.18
CA GLU A 494 -5.35 -17.04 18.25
C GLU A 494 -4.72 -17.81 19.44
N ALA A 495 -3.95 -18.87 19.18
CA ALA A 495 -3.32 -19.68 20.22
C ALA A 495 -2.21 -18.97 21.03
N ILE A 496 -1.62 -17.89 20.51
CA ILE A 496 -0.71 -17.02 21.27
C ILE A 496 -1.42 -15.86 21.98
N GLY A 497 -2.74 -15.70 21.82
CA GLY A 497 -3.56 -14.72 22.54
C GLY A 497 -4.07 -13.52 21.74
N CYS A 498 -3.99 -13.51 20.40
CA CYS A 498 -4.47 -12.39 19.59
C CYS A 498 -5.98 -12.48 19.28
N GLU A 499 -6.64 -11.32 19.16
CA GLU A 499 -7.93 -11.19 18.45
C GLU A 499 -7.64 -11.13 16.95
N VAL A 500 -8.01 -12.17 16.19
CA VAL A 500 -7.73 -12.28 14.75
C VAL A 500 -8.94 -11.87 13.91
N ILE A 501 -8.70 -11.02 12.91
CA ILE A 501 -9.63 -10.76 11.80
C ILE A 501 -9.08 -11.44 10.53
N PRO A 502 -9.74 -12.49 10.02
CA PRO A 502 -9.31 -13.18 8.80
C PRO A 502 -9.71 -12.38 7.55
N LEU A 503 -8.72 -11.97 6.77
CA LEU A 503 -8.86 -11.45 5.41
C LEU A 503 -8.38 -12.53 4.43
N TYR A 504 -9.24 -12.91 3.48
CA TYR A 504 -8.95 -13.90 2.44
C TYR A 504 -8.29 -15.21 2.94
N CYS A 505 -8.64 -15.67 4.16
CA CYS A 505 -8.08 -16.89 4.77
C CYS A 505 -8.73 -18.19 4.27
N ASP A 506 -9.88 -18.11 3.62
CA ASP A 506 -10.51 -19.25 2.96
C ASP A 506 -9.61 -19.72 1.79
N VAL A 507 -9.12 -20.96 1.85
CA VAL A 507 -8.10 -21.47 0.90
C VAL A 507 -8.72 -21.77 -0.47
N ASP A 508 -8.33 -20.99 -1.47
CA ASP A 508 -8.79 -21.12 -2.87
C ASP A 508 -7.61 -20.95 -3.84
N GLY A 509 -7.21 -22.05 -4.46
CA GLY A 509 -6.12 -22.12 -5.44
C GLY A 509 -6.39 -21.40 -6.77
N THR A 510 -7.52 -20.71 -6.94
CA THR A 510 -7.74 -19.74 -8.04
C THR A 510 -7.23 -18.33 -7.71
N PHE A 511 -6.97 -18.02 -6.43
CA PHE A 511 -6.58 -16.70 -5.91
C PHE A 511 -7.53 -15.56 -6.36
N PRO A 512 -8.83 -15.63 -6.01
CA PRO A 512 -9.88 -14.77 -6.58
C PRO A 512 -9.84 -13.29 -6.15
N ASN A 513 -9.01 -12.92 -5.16
CA ASN A 513 -8.94 -11.56 -4.63
C ASN A 513 -7.72 -10.78 -5.17
N HIS A 514 -6.57 -10.98 -4.52
CA HIS A 514 -5.25 -10.63 -5.06
C HIS A 514 -4.33 -11.85 -4.95
N HIS A 515 -3.16 -11.79 -5.60
CA HIS A 515 -2.15 -12.81 -5.39
C HIS A 515 -1.65 -12.80 -3.94
N PRO A 516 -1.32 -13.97 -3.38
CA PRO A 516 -0.59 -14.08 -2.13
C PRO A 516 0.92 -13.84 -2.38
N ASP A 517 1.27 -12.60 -2.73
CA ASP A 517 2.64 -12.08 -2.75
C ASP A 517 2.72 -10.80 -1.90
N PRO A 518 3.04 -10.90 -0.60
CA PRO A 518 3.13 -9.74 0.29
C PRO A 518 4.34 -8.84 0.01
N SER A 519 5.22 -9.19 -0.94
CA SER A 519 6.33 -8.32 -1.36
C SER A 519 5.92 -7.24 -2.36
N ASP A 520 4.69 -7.30 -2.90
CA ASP A 520 4.11 -6.28 -3.77
C ASP A 520 3.11 -5.40 -3.00
N PRO A 521 3.38 -4.09 -2.80
CA PRO A 521 2.48 -3.16 -2.14
C PRO A 521 1.05 -3.09 -2.72
N ARG A 522 0.83 -3.55 -3.96
CA ARG A 522 -0.49 -3.56 -4.61
C ARG A 522 -1.41 -4.67 -4.07
N ASN A 523 -0.84 -5.71 -3.47
CA ASN A 523 -1.60 -6.79 -2.81
C ASN A 523 -1.98 -6.37 -1.38
N LEU A 524 -1.10 -5.64 -0.68
CA LEU A 524 -1.33 -5.18 0.70
C LEU A 524 -2.39 -4.07 0.86
N GLN A 525 -3.03 -3.59 -0.21
CA GLN A 525 -3.99 -2.47 -0.16
C GLN A 525 -5.23 -2.82 0.66
N ASP A 526 -5.71 -4.06 0.54
CA ASP A 526 -6.91 -4.52 1.25
C ASP A 526 -6.61 -4.77 2.74
N LEU A 527 -5.38 -5.20 3.06
CA LEU A 527 -4.87 -5.28 4.42
C LEU A 527 -4.73 -3.89 5.06
N ILE A 528 -4.07 -2.93 4.39
CA ILE A 528 -3.95 -1.53 4.86
C ILE A 528 -5.33 -0.95 5.19
N PHE A 529 -6.29 -1.13 4.27
CA PHE A 529 -7.65 -0.68 4.44
C PHE A 529 -8.36 -1.37 5.62
N SER A 530 -8.22 -2.69 5.75
CA SER A 530 -8.85 -3.46 6.83
C SER A 530 -8.27 -3.10 8.20
N VAL A 531 -6.96 -2.90 8.32
CA VAL A 531 -6.30 -2.48 9.56
C VAL A 531 -6.85 -1.13 10.04
N GLU A 532 -6.95 -0.16 9.12
CA GLU A 532 -7.46 1.19 9.42
C GLU A 532 -8.94 1.15 9.85
N LYS A 533 -9.81 0.42 9.12
CA LYS A 533 -11.26 0.42 9.38
C LYS A 533 -11.70 -0.49 10.53
N MET A 534 -10.98 -1.56 10.80
CA MET A 534 -11.26 -2.45 11.94
C MET A 534 -10.54 -2.01 13.23
N GLY A 535 -9.76 -0.93 13.18
CA GLY A 535 -9.06 -0.37 14.34
C GLY A 535 -7.98 -1.28 14.92
N ALA A 536 -7.38 -2.15 14.11
CA ALA A 536 -6.37 -3.11 14.52
C ALA A 536 -5.04 -2.44 14.93
N HIS A 537 -4.17 -3.20 15.61
CA HIS A 537 -2.83 -2.76 16.01
C HIS A 537 -1.80 -3.03 14.90
N LEU A 538 -2.01 -4.12 14.15
CA LEU A 538 -1.14 -4.53 13.05
C LEU A 538 -1.95 -5.32 12.00
N GLY A 539 -1.46 -5.28 10.77
CA GLY A 539 -1.79 -6.25 9.73
C GLY A 539 -0.59 -7.14 9.42
N VAL A 540 -0.84 -8.43 9.24
CA VAL A 540 0.16 -9.39 8.75
C VAL A 540 -0.34 -10.04 7.46
N ALA A 541 0.55 -10.20 6.49
CA ALA A 541 0.26 -10.84 5.21
C ALA A 541 1.20 -12.02 4.95
N PHE A 542 0.66 -13.14 4.51
CA PHE A 542 1.41 -14.35 4.15
C PHE A 542 1.47 -14.55 2.64
N ASP A 543 2.51 -15.24 2.16
CA ASP A 543 2.56 -15.68 0.75
C ASP A 543 1.88 -17.04 0.54
N GLY A 544 1.76 -17.45 -0.72
CA GLY A 544 0.90 -18.57 -1.13
C GLY A 544 1.15 -19.90 -0.43
N ASP A 545 2.36 -20.12 0.12
CA ASP A 545 2.72 -21.29 0.92
C ASP A 545 3.24 -21.02 2.33
N GLY A 546 3.16 -19.76 2.80
CA GLY A 546 3.31 -19.38 4.21
C GLY A 546 4.75 -19.32 4.75
N ASP A 547 5.77 -19.36 3.89
CA ASP A 547 7.18 -19.23 4.32
C ASP A 547 7.71 -17.79 4.31
N ARG A 548 6.81 -16.82 4.06
CA ARG A 548 7.08 -15.37 4.11
C ARG A 548 6.07 -14.59 4.96
N LEU A 549 6.53 -13.45 5.47
CA LEU A 549 5.74 -12.46 6.19
C LEU A 549 5.92 -11.05 5.59
N GLY A 550 4.81 -10.37 5.32
CA GLY A 550 4.71 -8.91 5.18
C GLY A 550 3.93 -8.28 6.33
N VAL A 551 4.19 -7.02 6.64
CA VAL A 551 3.63 -6.32 7.82
C VAL A 551 3.15 -4.92 7.46
N VAL A 552 2.03 -4.53 8.05
CA VAL A 552 1.38 -3.22 7.91
C VAL A 552 1.05 -2.66 9.31
N THR A 553 1.41 -1.41 9.58
CA THR A 553 1.07 -0.70 10.84
C THR A 553 -0.34 -0.10 10.83
N ARG A 554 -0.78 0.42 11.98
CA ARG A 554 -2.11 1.05 12.13
C ARG A 554 -2.36 2.23 11.19
N ASP A 555 -1.33 3.00 10.85
CA ASP A 555 -1.38 4.12 9.91
C ASP A 555 -1.23 3.69 8.43
N GLY A 556 -1.02 2.40 8.17
CA GLY A 556 -0.86 1.85 6.83
C GLY A 556 0.58 1.83 6.29
N GLN A 557 1.61 2.09 7.11
CA GLN A 557 3.00 1.92 6.69
C GLN A 557 3.33 0.43 6.48
N ILE A 558 3.82 0.10 5.29
CA ILE A 558 4.37 -1.22 4.99
C ILE A 558 5.77 -1.32 5.61
N ILE A 559 5.95 -2.24 6.57
CA ILE A 559 7.24 -2.50 7.19
C ILE A 559 7.96 -3.60 6.41
N TYR A 560 8.92 -3.19 5.58
CA TYR A 560 9.71 -4.12 4.77
C TYR A 560 10.55 -5.08 5.62
N ALA A 561 10.81 -6.26 5.06
CA ALA A 561 11.42 -7.38 5.77
C ALA A 561 12.81 -7.08 6.35
N ASP A 562 13.58 -6.19 5.72
CA ASP A 562 14.89 -5.75 6.22
C ASP A 562 14.81 -4.77 7.40
N ARG A 563 13.68 -4.08 7.58
CA ARG A 563 13.35 -3.34 8.82
C ARG A 563 12.84 -4.28 9.92
N LEU A 564 11.95 -5.23 9.60
CA LEU A 564 11.52 -6.27 10.56
C LEU A 564 12.70 -7.06 11.13
N LEU A 565 13.68 -7.40 10.28
CA LEU A 565 14.90 -8.08 10.70
C LEU A 565 15.74 -7.28 11.73
N MET A 566 15.58 -5.96 11.81
CA MET A 566 16.23 -5.15 12.87
C MET A 566 15.60 -5.42 14.24
N LEU A 567 14.27 -5.49 14.32
CA LEU A 567 13.55 -5.81 15.56
C LEU A 567 13.83 -7.24 16.01
N PHE A 568 13.77 -8.20 15.07
CA PHE A 568 14.13 -9.59 15.36
C PHE A 568 15.59 -9.73 15.79
N ALA A 569 16.54 -9.00 15.17
CA ALA A 569 17.93 -9.02 15.60
C ALA A 569 18.10 -8.43 17.00
N GLN A 570 17.43 -7.31 17.33
CA GLN A 570 17.45 -6.74 18.68
C GLN A 570 16.90 -7.70 19.74
N ASP A 571 15.75 -8.35 19.48
CA ASP A 571 15.15 -9.33 20.40
C ASP A 571 16.05 -10.56 20.59
N VAL A 572 16.48 -11.19 19.50
CA VAL A 572 17.36 -12.36 19.51
C VAL A 572 18.67 -12.06 20.24
N LEU A 573 19.34 -10.95 19.92
CA LEU A 573 20.67 -10.65 20.44
C LEU A 573 20.67 -10.21 21.93
N ARG A 574 19.57 -9.66 22.46
CA ARG A 574 19.39 -9.48 23.92
C ARG A 574 19.64 -10.78 24.69
N SER A 575 19.23 -11.92 24.10
CA SER A 575 19.36 -13.26 24.70
C SER A 575 20.48 -14.12 24.07
N ASN A 576 21.16 -13.62 23.03
CA ASN A 576 22.20 -14.34 22.27
C ASN A 576 23.38 -13.39 21.92
N PRO A 577 24.03 -12.72 22.88
CA PRO A 577 25.10 -11.76 22.60
C PRO A 577 26.29 -12.45 21.89
N GLY A 578 26.78 -11.81 20.83
CA GLY A 578 27.84 -12.35 19.97
C GLY A 578 27.37 -13.30 18.85
N ALA A 579 26.08 -13.63 18.76
CA ALA A 579 25.57 -14.51 17.71
C ALA A 579 25.59 -13.87 16.31
N THR A 580 25.71 -14.71 15.29
CA THR A 580 25.64 -14.29 13.88
C THR A 580 24.20 -14.05 13.45
N VAL A 581 23.94 -12.93 12.76
CA VAL A 581 22.69 -12.61 12.07
C VAL A 581 22.96 -12.47 10.58
N ILE A 582 22.30 -13.30 9.77
CA ILE A 582 22.48 -13.32 8.31
C ILE A 582 21.42 -12.46 7.61
N TYR A 583 21.81 -11.73 6.57
CA TYR A 583 20.88 -11.01 5.69
C TYR A 583 21.33 -11.03 4.23
N ASP A 584 20.39 -10.96 3.28
CA ASP A 584 20.72 -11.03 1.85
C ASP A 584 21.26 -9.70 1.28
N VAL A 585 21.92 -9.74 0.12
CA VAL A 585 22.50 -8.54 -0.53
C VAL A 585 21.49 -7.42 -0.81
N LYS A 586 20.18 -7.70 -0.88
CA LYS A 586 19.13 -6.70 -1.08
C LYS A 586 18.81 -5.86 0.17
N CYS A 587 19.20 -6.26 1.37
CA CYS A 587 18.80 -5.61 2.61
C CYS A 587 19.48 -4.24 2.84
N THR A 588 18.81 -3.29 3.50
CA THR A 588 19.31 -1.93 3.80
C THR A 588 20.68 -1.94 4.51
N GLY A 589 21.46 -0.88 4.29
CA GLY A 589 22.79 -0.70 4.90
C GLY A 589 22.73 -0.55 6.42
N HIS A 590 21.60 -0.11 6.98
CA HIS A 590 21.44 0.11 8.42
C HIS A 590 21.50 -1.19 9.25
N LEU A 591 21.07 -2.33 8.70
CA LEU A 591 21.05 -3.63 9.41
C LEU A 591 22.41 -3.98 10.03
N ARG A 592 23.49 -3.76 9.27
CA ARG A 592 24.86 -3.97 9.76
C ARG A 592 25.10 -3.23 11.07
N LYS A 593 24.71 -1.95 11.12
CA LYS A 593 24.91 -1.08 12.28
C LYS A 593 24.07 -1.56 13.47
N VAL A 594 22.77 -1.80 13.25
CA VAL A 594 21.85 -2.24 14.31
C VAL A 594 22.26 -3.59 14.91
N ILE A 595 22.69 -4.56 14.09
CA ILE A 595 23.21 -5.84 14.57
C ILE A 595 24.46 -5.64 15.44
N GLN A 596 25.40 -4.78 15.03
CA GLN A 596 26.63 -4.50 15.81
C GLN A 596 26.35 -3.74 17.11
N GLU A 597 25.42 -2.77 17.10
CA GLU A 597 24.99 -2.04 18.31
C GLU A 597 24.20 -2.93 19.27
N SER A 598 23.51 -3.95 18.75
CA SER A 598 22.88 -5.03 19.52
C SER A 598 23.86 -6.14 19.95
N ALA A 599 25.18 -5.91 19.84
CA ALA A 599 26.25 -6.86 20.17
C ALA A 599 26.28 -8.19 19.37
N GLY A 600 25.70 -8.22 18.17
CA GLY A 600 25.76 -9.36 17.24
C GLY A 600 26.78 -9.22 16.11
N VAL A 601 26.93 -10.29 15.34
CA VAL A 601 27.83 -10.36 14.17
C VAL A 601 27.02 -10.32 12.86
N PRO A 602 27.09 -9.23 12.06
CA PRO A 602 26.37 -9.13 10.81
C PRO A 602 27.05 -9.92 9.68
N LEU A 603 26.29 -10.76 8.97
CA LEU A 603 26.79 -11.53 7.83
C LEU A 603 25.90 -11.35 6.58
N MET A 604 26.37 -10.57 5.61
CA MET A 604 25.70 -10.43 4.31
C MET A 604 25.93 -11.68 3.44
N TRP A 605 24.88 -12.21 2.80
CA TRP A 605 24.95 -13.42 1.97
C TRP A 605 24.11 -13.34 0.68
N ARG A 606 24.14 -14.41 -0.12
CA ARG A 606 23.43 -14.57 -1.41
C ARG A 606 21.91 -14.63 -1.21
N THR A 607 21.12 -14.10 -2.16
CA THR A 607 19.65 -14.17 -2.10
C THR A 607 19.14 -15.52 -2.61
N GLY A 608 18.37 -16.22 -1.78
CA GLY A 608 17.70 -17.48 -2.05
C GLY A 608 17.61 -18.33 -0.79
N HIS A 609 16.38 -18.61 -0.34
CA HIS A 609 16.09 -19.25 0.95
C HIS A 609 16.88 -20.54 1.26
N SER A 610 17.07 -21.44 0.29
CA SER A 610 17.92 -22.64 0.44
C SER A 610 19.40 -22.31 0.68
N LEU A 611 19.92 -21.23 0.09
CA LEU A 611 21.29 -20.74 0.28
C LEU A 611 21.47 -20.09 1.67
N ILE A 612 20.43 -19.44 2.20
CA ILE A 612 20.40 -18.89 3.56
C ILE A 612 20.37 -20.03 4.59
N LYS A 613 19.48 -21.02 4.43
CA LYS A 613 19.43 -22.23 5.29
C LYS A 613 20.76 -22.99 5.31
N ALA A 614 21.42 -23.13 4.16
CA ALA A 614 22.76 -23.70 4.08
C ALA A 614 23.79 -22.86 4.87
N LYS A 615 23.75 -21.53 4.75
CA LYS A 615 24.71 -20.65 5.45
C LYS A 615 24.48 -20.55 6.95
N MET A 616 23.23 -20.62 7.42
CA MET A 616 22.92 -20.74 8.85
C MET A 616 23.56 -21.99 9.45
N ARG A 617 23.40 -23.14 8.79
CA ARG A 617 24.03 -24.41 9.23
C ARG A 617 25.55 -24.35 9.21
N GLU A 618 26.15 -23.71 8.22
CA GLU A 618 27.61 -23.54 8.12
C GLU A 618 28.17 -22.68 9.27
N THR A 619 27.40 -21.68 9.74
CA THR A 619 27.90 -20.62 10.64
C THR A 619 27.35 -20.66 12.07
N GLY A 620 26.33 -21.49 12.35
CA GLY A 620 25.62 -21.49 13.63
C GLY A 620 24.87 -20.18 13.90
N ALA A 621 24.38 -19.50 12.87
CA ALA A 621 23.65 -18.24 13.00
C ALA A 621 22.30 -18.43 13.71
N ALA A 622 22.03 -17.59 14.71
CA ALA A 622 20.80 -17.65 15.51
C ALA A 622 19.58 -17.07 14.77
N LEU A 623 19.81 -16.22 13.76
CA LEU A 623 18.77 -15.56 12.98
C LEU A 623 19.25 -15.33 11.54
N ALA A 624 18.34 -15.44 10.59
CA ALA A 624 18.50 -14.88 9.26
C ALA A 624 17.21 -14.24 8.74
N GLY A 625 17.32 -13.36 7.74
CA GLY A 625 16.17 -12.90 6.97
C GLY A 625 16.54 -12.40 5.57
N GLU A 626 15.58 -12.48 4.66
CA GLU A 626 15.71 -11.96 3.29
C GLU A 626 14.71 -10.82 3.03
N MET A 627 15.08 -9.88 2.16
CA MET A 627 14.22 -8.79 1.71
C MET A 627 12.97 -9.26 0.92
N SER A 628 12.80 -10.56 0.70
CA SER A 628 11.56 -11.18 0.20
C SER A 628 10.56 -11.58 1.29
N GLY A 629 10.88 -11.40 2.58
CA GLY A 629 9.99 -11.73 3.70
C GLY A 629 10.21 -13.11 4.32
N HIS A 630 11.21 -13.88 3.88
CA HIS A 630 11.62 -15.11 4.55
C HIS A 630 12.39 -14.76 5.84
N PHE A 631 12.02 -15.38 6.97
CA PHE A 631 12.71 -15.24 8.26
C PHE A 631 13.01 -16.61 8.86
N PHE A 632 14.22 -16.77 9.38
CA PHE A 632 14.76 -18.06 9.80
C PHE A 632 15.28 -17.94 11.22
N PHE A 633 14.60 -18.55 12.18
CA PHE A 633 14.95 -18.47 13.61
C PHE A 633 15.61 -19.76 14.07
N ALA A 634 16.72 -19.64 14.81
CA ALA A 634 17.46 -20.74 15.44
C ALA A 634 17.99 -20.32 16.84
N ASP A 635 17.41 -19.28 17.44
CA ASP A 635 17.86 -18.66 18.68
C ASP A 635 17.51 -19.51 19.90
N ASN A 636 18.49 -19.80 20.77
CA ASN A 636 18.32 -20.57 22.02
C ASN A 636 17.50 -21.89 21.91
N ASN A 637 17.48 -22.54 20.73
CA ASN A 637 16.61 -23.68 20.40
C ASN A 637 15.08 -23.40 20.43
N ARG A 638 14.66 -22.12 20.47
CA ARG A 638 13.26 -21.70 20.34
C ARG A 638 12.66 -22.16 19.01
N TRP A 639 13.45 -22.22 17.94
CA TRP A 639 13.04 -22.72 16.62
C TRP A 639 14.16 -23.44 15.86
N TYR A 640 13.83 -23.98 14.67
CA TYR A 640 14.58 -25.05 13.98
C TYR A 640 15.47 -24.59 12.81
N GLY A 641 15.59 -23.28 12.55
CA GLY A 641 16.45 -22.72 11.50
C GLY A 641 15.91 -22.78 10.07
N PHE A 642 14.61 -23.02 9.89
CA PHE A 642 13.92 -22.87 8.61
C PHE A 642 13.11 -21.58 8.53
N ASP A 643 12.79 -21.21 7.29
CA ASP A 643 11.89 -20.15 6.83
C ASP A 643 10.46 -20.43 7.25
N ASP A 644 9.91 -19.56 8.11
CA ASP A 644 8.56 -19.67 8.63
C ASP A 644 7.93 -18.29 8.83
N GLY A 645 6.96 -17.94 7.99
CA GLY A 645 6.25 -16.67 8.10
C GLY A 645 5.37 -16.58 9.34
N MET A 646 4.71 -17.69 9.72
CA MET A 646 3.75 -17.72 10.83
C MET A 646 4.47 -17.67 12.19
N TYR A 647 5.59 -18.37 12.34
CA TYR A 647 6.45 -18.22 13.51
C TYR A 647 7.11 -16.82 13.57
N ALA A 648 7.48 -16.23 12.43
CA ALA A 648 7.94 -14.84 12.39
C ALA A 648 6.86 -13.84 12.82
N ALA A 649 5.59 -14.08 12.45
CA ALA A 649 4.46 -13.28 12.90
C ALA A 649 4.26 -13.43 14.42
N ALA A 650 4.30 -14.66 14.93
CA ALA A 650 4.22 -14.92 16.37
C ALA A 650 5.34 -14.20 17.14
N ARG A 651 6.60 -14.28 16.69
CA ARG A 651 7.74 -13.56 17.30
C ARG A 651 7.64 -12.04 17.16
N LEU A 652 7.00 -11.51 16.12
CA LEU A 652 6.75 -10.07 16.02
C LEU A 652 5.69 -9.63 17.04
N LEU A 653 4.64 -10.42 17.22
CA LEU A 653 3.56 -10.14 18.14
C LEU A 653 3.96 -10.37 19.61
N GLU A 654 4.94 -11.23 19.87
CA GLU A 654 5.66 -11.29 21.15
C GLU A 654 6.39 -9.97 21.47
N ILE A 655 7.04 -9.35 20.47
CA ILE A 655 7.75 -8.08 20.65
C ILE A 655 6.76 -6.92 20.84
N VAL A 656 5.78 -6.77 19.94
CA VAL A 656 4.74 -5.73 19.98
C VAL A 656 3.87 -5.86 21.23
N GLY A 657 3.52 -7.09 21.63
CA GLY A 657 2.66 -7.35 22.77
C GLY A 657 3.25 -6.95 24.12
N ARG A 658 4.58 -6.87 24.23
CA ARG A 658 5.27 -6.33 25.42
C ARG A 658 5.25 -4.81 25.44
N GLU A 659 5.50 -4.15 24.31
CA GLU A 659 5.43 -2.69 24.20
C GLU A 659 4.02 -2.17 24.55
N VAL A 660 2.98 -2.82 24.03
CA VAL A 660 1.57 -2.47 24.30
C VAL A 660 1.15 -2.76 25.74
N ASP A 661 1.69 -3.80 26.39
CA ASP A 661 1.44 -4.09 27.82
C ASP A 661 2.20 -3.11 28.76
N GLU A 662 3.40 -2.68 28.37
CA GLU A 662 4.15 -1.59 29.03
C GLU A 662 3.54 -0.19 28.77
N GLY A 663 2.60 -0.08 27.84
CA GLY A 663 1.79 1.12 27.56
C GLY A 663 2.29 2.02 26.42
N GLY A 664 3.24 1.54 25.62
CA GLY A 664 3.68 2.17 24.37
C GLY A 664 2.76 1.83 23.18
N ALA A 665 3.01 2.47 22.03
CA ALA A 665 2.34 2.16 20.77
C ALA A 665 3.14 1.12 19.95
N ALA A 666 2.45 0.32 19.12
CA ALA A 666 3.12 -0.60 18.20
C ALA A 666 4.02 0.17 17.19
N GLU A 667 3.59 1.38 16.85
CA GLU A 667 4.28 2.34 15.99
C GLU A 667 5.64 2.79 16.56
N ASP A 668 5.78 2.93 17.88
CA ASP A 668 7.01 3.41 18.54
C ASP A 668 8.21 2.49 18.25
N LEU A 669 7.96 1.17 18.22
CA LEU A 669 8.96 0.16 17.80
C LEU A 669 9.43 0.37 16.36
N PHE A 670 8.51 0.71 15.46
CA PHE A 670 8.80 0.92 14.04
C PHE A 670 9.39 2.32 13.76
N GLU A 671 9.14 3.33 14.59
CA GLU A 671 9.86 4.61 14.52
C GLU A 671 11.28 4.54 15.10
N ALA A 672 11.48 3.72 16.15
CA ALA A 672 12.79 3.56 16.80
C ALA A 672 13.86 2.89 15.91
N ILE A 673 13.47 2.08 14.92
CA ILE A 673 14.40 1.47 13.96
C ILE A 673 14.64 2.35 12.72
N PRO A 674 15.89 2.52 12.26
CA PRO A 674 16.21 3.45 11.18
C PRO A 674 15.52 3.11 9.84
N GLN A 675 15.26 4.16 9.05
CA GLN A 675 14.62 4.07 7.74
C GLN A 675 15.39 4.90 6.70
N SER A 676 15.69 4.29 5.56
CA SER A 676 16.31 4.94 4.41
C SER A 676 15.25 5.35 3.37
N VAL A 677 15.61 6.29 2.49
CA VAL A 677 14.86 6.52 1.24
C VAL A 677 15.28 5.44 0.24
N SER A 678 14.41 4.45 0.00
CA SER A 678 14.71 3.31 -0.86
C SER A 678 13.73 3.17 -2.03
N THR A 679 14.16 2.49 -3.09
CA THR A 679 13.26 2.03 -4.15
C THR A 679 12.59 0.71 -3.76
N PRO A 680 11.41 0.40 -4.32
CA PRO A 680 10.96 -0.99 -4.43
C PRO A 680 11.97 -1.83 -5.24
N GLU A 681 11.75 -3.15 -5.29
CA GLU A 681 12.51 -4.01 -6.19
C GLU A 681 12.18 -3.67 -7.66
N ILE A 682 13.20 -3.37 -8.45
CA ILE A 682 13.08 -3.02 -9.87
C ILE A 682 13.54 -4.20 -10.71
N LYS A 683 12.71 -4.64 -11.66
CA LYS A 683 12.99 -5.78 -12.56
C LYS A 683 13.14 -5.27 -13.99
N VAL A 684 14.22 -5.65 -14.67
CA VAL A 684 14.44 -5.40 -16.11
C VAL A 684 14.54 -6.73 -16.83
N GLY A 685 13.57 -7.00 -17.72
CA GLY A 685 13.47 -8.26 -18.45
C GLY A 685 14.67 -8.50 -19.39
N MET A 686 15.11 -9.75 -19.44
CA MET A 686 16.21 -10.24 -20.26
C MET A 686 15.75 -11.47 -21.05
N ARG A 687 16.58 -11.97 -21.98
CA ARG A 687 16.43 -13.32 -22.54
C ARG A 687 16.96 -14.35 -21.54
N GLU A 688 16.50 -15.60 -21.63
CA GLU A 688 17.00 -16.71 -20.79
C GLU A 688 18.54 -16.80 -20.88
N GLY A 689 19.22 -16.95 -19.74
CA GLY A 689 20.69 -16.91 -19.65
C GLY A 689 21.35 -15.55 -19.95
N GLY A 690 20.60 -14.52 -20.33
CA GLY A 690 21.11 -13.18 -20.62
C GLY A 690 21.56 -12.41 -19.39
N ALA A 691 20.78 -12.45 -18.30
CA ALA A 691 21.08 -11.72 -17.07
C ALA A 691 22.43 -12.10 -16.42
N PRO A 692 22.79 -13.39 -16.23
CA PRO A 692 24.12 -13.75 -15.71
C PRO A 692 25.28 -13.28 -16.61
N ARG A 693 25.13 -13.39 -17.95
CA ARG A 693 26.14 -12.91 -18.90
C ARG A 693 26.32 -11.39 -18.84
N PHE A 694 25.23 -10.65 -18.62
CA PHE A 694 25.29 -9.21 -18.44
C PHE A 694 25.99 -8.82 -17.13
N ILE A 695 25.74 -9.52 -16.02
CA ILE A 695 26.42 -9.28 -14.74
C ILE A 695 27.95 -9.42 -14.87
N GLU A 696 28.44 -10.48 -15.54
CA GLU A 696 29.88 -10.68 -15.72
C GLU A 696 30.50 -9.63 -16.69
N ALA A 697 29.77 -9.25 -17.74
CA ALA A 697 30.18 -8.16 -18.63
C ALA A 697 30.21 -6.78 -17.92
N LEU A 698 29.31 -6.55 -16.96
CA LEU A 698 29.32 -5.37 -16.10
C LEU A 698 30.48 -5.42 -15.11
N ARG A 699 30.73 -6.57 -14.47
CA ARG A 699 31.81 -6.76 -13.49
C ARG A 699 33.20 -6.51 -14.05
N SER A 700 33.40 -6.78 -15.34
CA SER A 700 34.66 -6.53 -16.06
C SER A 700 34.84 -5.10 -16.59
N LYS A 701 33.80 -4.25 -16.56
CA LYS A 701 33.79 -2.90 -17.17
C LYS A 701 33.46 -1.76 -16.20
N ALA A 702 32.63 -2.02 -15.19
CA ALA A 702 32.03 -0.97 -14.38
C ALA A 702 33.00 -0.36 -13.37
N ASN A 703 32.93 0.96 -13.23
CA ASN A 703 33.66 1.73 -12.23
C ASN A 703 32.66 2.55 -11.39
N PHE A 704 32.56 2.24 -10.10
CA PHE A 704 31.66 2.92 -9.15
C PHE A 704 32.37 3.99 -8.30
N GLY A 705 33.63 4.33 -8.63
CA GLY A 705 34.45 5.26 -7.86
C GLY A 705 34.79 4.71 -6.48
N ASP A 706 34.66 5.53 -5.45
CA ASP A 706 35.02 5.21 -4.06
C ASP A 706 34.06 4.23 -3.35
N ALA A 707 33.13 3.60 -4.08
CA ALA A 707 32.19 2.64 -3.52
C ALA A 707 32.90 1.34 -3.09
N ARG A 708 32.54 0.83 -1.90
CA ARG A 708 32.92 -0.53 -1.51
C ARG A 708 32.07 -1.53 -2.30
N LEU A 709 32.71 -2.30 -3.18
CA LEU A 709 32.05 -3.32 -3.99
C LEU A 709 31.93 -4.65 -3.25
N THR A 710 30.76 -5.28 -3.39
CA THR A 710 30.46 -6.63 -2.91
C THR A 710 29.97 -7.48 -4.09
N HIS A 711 30.64 -8.61 -4.32
CA HIS A 711 30.39 -9.52 -5.46
C HIS A 711 29.87 -10.91 -5.02
N ILE A 712 29.19 -10.98 -3.88
CA ILE A 712 28.64 -12.23 -3.32
C ILE A 712 27.46 -12.71 -4.19
N ASP A 713 26.61 -11.79 -4.63
CA ASP A 713 25.49 -12.04 -5.53
C ASP A 713 25.28 -10.75 -6.37
N GLY A 714 25.59 -10.83 -7.66
CA GLY A 714 25.62 -9.66 -8.55
C GLY A 714 26.75 -8.66 -8.24
N ILE A 715 26.43 -7.37 -8.29
CA ILE A 715 27.29 -6.27 -7.87
C ILE A 715 26.47 -5.35 -6.97
N ARG A 716 26.84 -5.30 -5.68
CA ARG A 716 26.42 -4.27 -4.75
C ARG A 716 27.54 -3.25 -4.57
N ALA A 717 27.21 -1.97 -4.58
CA ALA A 717 28.13 -0.86 -4.37
C ALA A 717 27.64 -0.01 -3.19
N ASP A 718 28.39 0.00 -2.09
CA ASP A 718 28.08 0.80 -0.90
C ASP A 718 28.95 2.08 -0.86
N TRP A 719 28.31 3.25 -0.76
CA TRP A 719 28.93 4.52 -0.36
C TRP A 719 28.65 4.79 1.14
N ASN A 720 29.04 5.97 1.63
CA ASN A 720 28.79 6.37 3.03
C ASN A 720 27.35 6.83 3.29
N ASP A 721 26.62 7.23 2.23
CA ASP A 721 25.31 7.89 2.25
C ASP A 721 24.21 7.07 1.52
N GLY A 722 24.51 5.83 1.16
CA GLY A 722 23.61 4.89 0.48
C GLY A 722 24.32 3.80 -0.32
N TRP A 723 23.56 2.87 -0.90
CA TRP A 723 24.05 1.80 -1.75
C TRP A 723 23.12 1.50 -2.93
N GLY A 724 23.66 0.79 -3.93
CA GLY A 724 22.89 0.23 -5.04
C GLY A 724 23.28 -1.22 -5.33
N LEU A 725 22.34 -2.00 -5.86
CA LEU A 725 22.52 -3.39 -6.27
C LEU A 725 22.07 -3.60 -7.71
N VAL A 726 22.80 -4.44 -8.44
CA VAL A 726 22.29 -5.16 -9.61
C VAL A 726 22.68 -6.63 -9.53
N ARG A 727 21.71 -7.54 -9.68
CA ARG A 727 21.93 -8.99 -9.73
C ARG A 727 21.09 -9.66 -10.82
N ALA A 728 21.42 -10.90 -11.16
CA ALA A 728 20.51 -11.73 -11.95
C ALA A 728 19.44 -12.35 -11.03
N SER A 729 18.22 -12.50 -11.52
CA SER A 729 17.20 -13.31 -10.84
C SER A 729 17.45 -14.81 -11.04
N ASN A 730 17.15 -15.60 -10.01
CA ASN A 730 17.29 -17.07 -10.00
C ASN A 730 16.02 -17.81 -10.48
N THR A 731 14.88 -17.12 -10.55
CA THR A 731 13.56 -17.67 -10.92
C THR A 731 12.97 -17.07 -12.18
N THR A 732 13.51 -15.95 -12.67
CA THR A 732 13.03 -15.24 -13.87
C THR A 732 14.20 -14.73 -14.70
N PRO A 733 14.09 -14.66 -16.05
CA PRO A 733 15.11 -14.05 -16.88
C PRO A 733 15.08 -12.53 -16.77
N ALA A 734 15.64 -11.98 -15.69
CA ALA A 734 15.65 -10.56 -15.41
C ALA A 734 16.92 -10.13 -14.65
N LEU A 735 17.31 -8.87 -14.84
CA LEU A 735 18.10 -8.15 -13.85
C LEU A 735 17.20 -7.63 -12.75
N VAL A 736 17.69 -7.66 -11.52
CA VAL A 736 17.02 -7.17 -10.31
C VAL A 736 17.88 -6.07 -9.70
N PHE A 737 17.26 -4.93 -9.40
CA PHE A 737 17.90 -3.76 -8.79
C PHE A 737 17.17 -3.33 -7.52
N ARG A 738 17.91 -2.74 -6.59
CA ARG A 738 17.39 -1.92 -5.48
C ARG A 738 18.40 -0.82 -5.16
N PHE A 739 17.90 0.35 -4.79
CA PHE A 739 18.68 1.50 -4.36
C PHE A 739 18.15 2.01 -3.03
N ASP A 740 19.05 2.47 -2.15
CA ASP A 740 18.77 2.73 -0.74
C ASP A 740 19.72 3.83 -0.26
N ALA A 741 19.22 4.94 0.29
CA ALA A 741 20.06 6.08 0.64
C ALA A 741 19.50 6.93 1.78
N ASP A 742 20.36 7.70 2.45
CA ASP A 742 19.97 8.58 3.57
C ASP A 742 18.99 9.69 3.14
N ASN A 743 18.96 10.04 1.85
CA ASN A 743 18.10 11.08 1.31
C ASN A 743 17.96 10.96 -0.23
N GLY A 744 16.93 11.61 -0.79
CA GLY A 744 16.65 11.55 -2.23
C GLY A 744 17.77 12.06 -3.15
N LYS A 745 18.63 13.00 -2.72
CA LYS A 745 19.76 13.46 -3.57
C LYS A 745 20.83 12.39 -3.70
N ALA A 746 21.11 11.66 -2.62
CA ALA A 746 22.00 10.50 -2.64
C ALA A 746 21.39 9.36 -3.47
N LEU A 747 20.08 9.11 -3.35
CA LEU A 747 19.39 8.08 -4.14
C LEU A 747 19.49 8.32 -5.65
N GLU A 748 19.18 9.54 -6.13
CA GLU A 748 19.27 9.86 -7.57
C GLU A 748 20.72 9.85 -8.08
N ARG A 749 21.69 10.27 -7.26
CA ARG A 749 23.13 10.14 -7.58
C ARG A 749 23.51 8.66 -7.80
N ILE A 750 23.05 7.77 -6.91
CA ILE A 750 23.35 6.33 -6.98
C ILE A 750 22.70 5.70 -8.22
N LYS A 751 21.42 5.99 -8.48
CA LYS A 751 20.73 5.57 -9.71
C LYS A 751 21.47 6.00 -10.98
N GLU A 752 21.91 7.26 -11.04
CA GLU A 752 22.63 7.80 -12.20
C GLU A 752 23.99 7.12 -12.41
N VAL A 753 24.75 6.86 -11.34
CA VAL A 753 26.01 6.07 -11.46
C VAL A 753 25.71 4.68 -12.03
N PHE A 754 24.68 3.99 -11.53
CA PHE A 754 24.28 2.69 -12.08
C PHE A 754 23.84 2.80 -13.53
N ARG A 755 22.97 3.75 -13.89
CA ARG A 755 22.53 4.03 -15.27
C ARG A 755 23.72 4.18 -16.23
N GLN A 756 24.74 4.94 -15.83
CA GLN A 756 25.97 5.13 -16.60
C GLN A 756 26.76 3.81 -16.78
N GLN A 757 26.96 3.03 -15.71
CA GLN A 757 27.69 1.76 -15.79
C GLN A 757 26.95 0.72 -16.65
N LEU A 758 25.61 0.70 -16.59
CA LEU A 758 24.77 -0.23 -17.35
C LEU A 758 24.79 0.09 -18.85
N HIS A 759 24.63 1.35 -19.25
CA HIS A 759 24.73 1.75 -20.65
C HIS A 759 26.16 1.61 -21.23
N ALA A 760 27.21 1.63 -20.40
CA ALA A 760 28.58 1.29 -20.82
C ALA A 760 28.76 -0.21 -21.15
N VAL A 761 27.85 -1.08 -20.71
CA VAL A 761 27.77 -2.49 -21.11
C VAL A 761 26.85 -2.67 -22.31
N GLU A 762 25.62 -2.16 -22.22
CA GLU A 762 24.59 -2.27 -23.26
C GLU A 762 23.85 -0.92 -23.42
N PRO A 763 24.24 -0.09 -24.41
CA PRO A 763 23.61 1.21 -24.64
C PRO A 763 22.11 1.15 -24.90
N ALA A 764 21.59 0.05 -25.45
CA ALA A 764 20.16 -0.10 -25.78
C ALA A 764 19.30 -0.64 -24.62
N LEU A 765 19.87 -0.83 -23.42
CA LEU A 765 19.13 -1.36 -22.26
C LEU A 765 18.15 -0.31 -21.70
N THR A 766 16.85 -0.53 -21.85
CA THR A 766 15.81 0.33 -21.25
C THR A 766 15.80 0.17 -19.73
N LEU A 767 16.06 1.25 -19.00
CA LEU A 767 16.06 1.30 -17.54
C LEU A 767 14.85 2.12 -17.03
N PRO A 768 14.05 1.58 -16.09
CA PRO A 768 12.84 2.24 -15.57
C PRO A 768 13.11 3.10 -14.30
N PHE A 769 14.36 3.48 -14.07
CA PHE A 769 14.82 4.25 -12.90
C PHE A 769 15.85 5.30 -13.32
#